data_AF-W4UVR3-F1
#
_entry.id   AF-W4UVR3-F1
#
_cell.length_a   1.000
_cell.length_b   1.000
_cell.length_c   1.000
_cell.angle_alpha   90.00
_cell.angle_beta   90.00
_cell.angle_gamma   90.00
#
_symmetry.space_group_name_H-M   'P 1'
#
loop_
_entity.id
_entity.type
_entity.pdbx_description
1 polymer ?
#
loop_
_entity_poly.entity_id
_entity_poly.type
_entity_poly.pdbx_seq_one_letter_code
_entity_poly.pdbx_strand_id
1 'polypeptide(L)'
;MKKILYTILLTLGTLSFSSCTDYINVDKYFYDQVSLDSAFSKRVYVEGWLSSAYGVMDRIGEYREPFRWASDDLYHPDMQEYVEGNYSADHQISDDNRNESRLWKYYEGIRKASTFVENVDRCPELTMDEKTDMKGQARFLRAYCYWALMRVYGPVPLIPTEGLDVNLSYEDLSLPREHFDVLVDFVDKELSETARSLPTKRTVNNLGRPTRGAALGLRARVLLYAASPLYNGNTDLFNVKDCYGKQLVSQTYDEAKWAKAAAAAKDVIDLATASGLYELYVIPPRATVLPSQRPPHNDLYSDKNYPEGWANVDPLLSYKSIFDGTILGSKNPELIFTRTKEGTGHINDWAYQATPKTLKGNNRLAVTQKQVDAYAMNDGRSITEAQAAGDYQKEGFTTQAYATTNPFLPAKVSLMYNNREPRFYASIGYNGSLWEASSASEPEFRDFQVFYYRGLNDGKQGFKEDCPLTGVTLKKFYNQEDSRTEGGYLVAKTEMTIRYGEMLLIYAEALNELSDGQVYHLATYTGGDVAIQRNVDEMRYAIKRIRMRAGVPDYTDATYNNRNDFRVKLKRERQIELLGENSMRYFDLRRWKDAMIEENQLLQGCNINISDDEKRIADFYKPTIITSVHKVFEQRMYLWPFPTYELKRNVNLTQNPGW
;
A
#
# COMPACT_ATOMS: atom_id res chain seq x y z
N MET A 1 58.99 19.81 29.74
CA MET A 1 57.84 19.94 28.81
C MET A 1 57.96 19.14 27.50
N LYS A 2 59.04 18.37 27.24
CA LYS A 2 59.14 17.51 26.04
C LYS A 2 58.61 16.08 26.21
N LYS A 3 58.30 15.63 27.43
CA LYS A 3 57.73 14.29 27.69
C LYS A 3 56.20 14.24 27.79
N ILE A 4 55.52 15.40 27.83
CA ILE A 4 54.04 15.49 27.83
C ILE A 4 53.49 15.52 26.38
N LEU A 5 54.29 15.99 25.41
CA LEU A 5 53.88 15.97 24.00
C LEU A 5 53.80 14.54 23.42
N TYR A 6 54.68 13.63 23.84
CA TYR A 6 54.66 12.25 23.32
C TYR A 6 53.52 11.39 23.89
N THR A 7 52.99 11.73 25.06
CA THR A 7 51.82 11.03 25.63
C THR A 7 50.50 11.51 25.01
N ILE A 8 50.45 12.76 24.53
CA ILE A 8 49.30 13.31 23.79
C ILE A 8 49.31 12.85 22.32
N LEU A 9 50.50 12.59 21.75
CA LEU A 9 50.63 12.02 20.40
C LEU A 9 50.37 10.50 20.33
N LEU A 10 50.42 9.78 21.46
CA LEU A 10 50.11 8.34 21.51
C LEU A 10 48.63 8.05 21.81
N THR A 11 47.89 9.01 22.39
CA THR A 11 46.43 8.90 22.63
C THR A 11 45.57 9.40 21.48
N LEU A 12 46.16 10.08 20.49
CA LEU A 12 45.50 10.37 19.20
C LEU A 12 45.69 9.27 18.13
N GLY A 13 46.50 8.23 18.41
CA GLY A 13 46.83 7.16 17.47
C GLY A 13 46.01 5.86 17.60
N THR A 14 45.00 5.82 18.46
CA THR A 14 44.16 4.62 18.72
C THR A 14 42.66 4.92 18.64
N LEU A 15 42.27 5.86 17.79
CA LEU A 15 40.88 5.98 17.34
C LEU A 15 40.68 5.12 16.09
N SER A 16 40.15 3.93 16.34
CA SER A 16 39.16 3.27 15.49
C SER A 16 39.48 3.25 13.99
N PHE A 17 40.21 2.20 13.57
CA PHE A 17 39.91 1.56 12.29
C PHE A 17 38.47 1.02 12.35
N SER A 18 37.49 1.91 12.22
CA SER A 18 36.21 1.52 11.64
C SER A 18 36.52 1.19 10.20
N SER A 19 36.45 -0.10 9.89
CA SER A 19 36.35 -0.59 8.53
C SER A 19 35.16 0.11 7.88
N CYS A 20 35.42 1.23 7.20
CA CYS A 20 34.53 1.75 6.18
C CYS A 20 34.49 0.69 5.08
N THR A 21 33.55 -0.25 5.18
CA THR A 21 33.00 -0.91 4.00
C THR A 21 32.01 0.04 3.31
N ASP A 22 32.40 1.31 3.14
CA ASP A 22 31.92 2.07 2.00
C ASP A 22 32.74 1.53 0.84
N TYR A 23 32.25 0.42 0.27
CA TYR A 23 32.59 0.06 -1.08
C TYR A 23 32.45 1.36 -1.88
N ILE A 24 33.55 1.80 -2.50
CA ILE A 24 33.56 2.88 -3.45
C ILE A 24 32.29 2.71 -4.28
N ASN A 25 31.37 3.67 -4.17
CA ASN A 25 30.10 3.61 -4.87
C ASN A 25 30.41 3.95 -6.34
N VAL A 26 30.99 2.96 -7.04
CA VAL A 26 31.40 3.03 -8.45
C VAL A 26 30.18 3.30 -9.32
N ASP A 27 28.97 3.00 -8.85
CA ASP A 27 27.72 3.25 -9.57
C ASP A 27 27.48 4.73 -9.86
N LYS A 28 27.94 5.66 -9.00
CA LYS A 28 27.76 7.09 -9.28
C LYS A 28 28.72 7.63 -10.36
N TYR A 29 29.83 6.93 -10.62
CA TYR A 29 30.87 7.34 -11.57
C TYR A 29 30.90 6.53 -12.87
N PHE A 30 30.25 5.35 -12.91
CA PHE A 30 30.23 4.49 -14.11
C PHE A 30 29.37 5.10 -15.24
N TYR A 31 28.24 5.74 -14.93
CA TYR A 31 27.28 6.20 -15.94
C TYR A 31 27.64 7.52 -16.63
N ASP A 32 28.38 8.41 -15.96
CA ASP A 32 28.83 9.67 -16.58
C ASP A 32 30.04 9.46 -17.51
N GLN A 33 30.68 8.29 -17.47
CA GLN A 33 31.93 8.00 -18.21
C GLN A 33 31.79 6.92 -19.30
N VAL A 34 30.69 6.18 -19.36
CA VAL A 34 30.50 5.08 -20.32
C VAL A 34 29.57 5.55 -21.44
N SER A 35 30.09 5.60 -22.67
CA SER A 35 29.28 5.89 -23.85
C SER A 35 28.15 4.86 -24.00
N LEU A 36 27.01 5.27 -24.58
CA LEU A 36 25.88 4.37 -24.89
C LEU A 36 26.36 3.09 -25.59
N ASP A 37 27.30 3.21 -26.52
CA ASP A 37 27.86 2.07 -27.26
C ASP A 37 28.59 1.07 -26.36
N SER A 38 29.32 1.55 -25.34
CA SER A 38 30.01 0.69 -24.39
C SER A 38 29.03 0.05 -23.39
N ALA A 39 27.98 0.77 -22.97
CA ALA A 39 26.98 0.29 -22.01
C ALA A 39 26.19 -0.94 -22.52
N PHE A 40 25.97 -1.05 -23.84
CA PHE A 40 25.24 -2.17 -24.45
C PHE A 40 26.16 -3.19 -25.15
N SER A 41 27.48 -3.11 -24.92
CA SER A 41 28.46 -4.00 -25.56
C SER A 41 28.63 -5.36 -24.87
N LYS A 42 28.41 -5.43 -23.54
CA LYS A 42 28.64 -6.63 -22.72
C LYS A 42 27.49 -6.87 -21.74
N ARG A 43 27.22 -8.15 -21.43
CA ARG A 43 26.15 -8.59 -20.53
C ARG A 43 26.16 -7.86 -19.20
N VAL A 44 27.32 -7.79 -18.55
CA VAL A 44 27.46 -7.16 -17.22
C VAL A 44 27.03 -5.69 -17.21
N TYR A 45 27.28 -4.95 -18.30
CA TYR A 45 26.88 -3.55 -18.41
C TYR A 45 25.40 -3.38 -18.72
N VAL A 46 24.84 -4.28 -19.54
CA VAL A 46 23.40 -4.30 -19.80
C VAL A 46 22.62 -4.65 -18.52
N GLU A 47 23.06 -5.65 -17.77
CA GLU A 47 22.45 -6.02 -16.48
C GLU A 47 22.58 -4.88 -15.46
N GLY A 48 23.73 -4.23 -15.39
CA GLY A 48 23.96 -3.05 -14.57
C GLY A 48 23.05 -1.88 -14.92
N TRP A 49 22.86 -1.59 -16.22
CA TRP A 49 21.92 -0.56 -16.68
C TRP A 49 20.49 -0.86 -16.24
N LEU A 50 20.02 -2.09 -16.47
CA LEU A 50 18.67 -2.48 -16.10
C LEU A 50 18.46 -2.37 -14.58
N SER A 51 19.43 -2.84 -13.78
CA SER A 51 19.41 -2.71 -12.32
C SER A 51 19.33 -1.24 -11.88
N SER A 52 20.16 -0.37 -12.47
CA SER A 52 20.17 1.07 -12.19
C SER A 52 18.86 1.76 -12.57
N ALA A 53 18.21 1.33 -13.66
CA ALA A 53 16.89 1.84 -14.03
C ALA A 53 15.86 1.53 -12.93
N TYR A 54 15.89 0.33 -12.36
CA TYR A 54 15.01 -0.09 -11.27
C TYR A 54 15.26 0.62 -9.93
N GLY A 55 16.38 1.32 -9.77
CA GLY A 55 16.65 2.14 -8.57
C GLY A 55 15.59 3.22 -8.29
N VAL A 56 14.79 3.61 -9.29
CA VAL A 56 13.64 4.51 -9.09
C VAL A 56 12.54 3.88 -8.24
N MET A 57 12.42 2.55 -8.20
CA MET A 57 11.35 1.85 -7.46
C MET A 57 11.42 2.11 -5.96
N ASP A 58 12.60 2.41 -5.41
CA ASP A 58 12.78 2.87 -4.03
C ASP A 58 12.04 4.18 -3.73
N ARG A 59 11.76 4.99 -4.76
CA ARG A 59 11.02 6.26 -4.66
C ARG A 59 9.58 6.14 -5.14
N ILE A 60 9.18 4.98 -5.65
CA ILE A 60 7.81 4.71 -6.06
C ILE A 60 7.25 3.70 -5.08
N GLY A 61 6.56 4.15 -4.03
CA GLY A 61 5.97 3.23 -3.05
C GLY A 61 5.68 3.82 -1.70
N GLU A 62 4.52 3.47 -1.15
CA GLU A 62 3.93 4.05 0.07
C GLU A 62 4.93 4.29 1.20
N TYR A 63 5.91 3.41 1.40
CA TYR A 63 6.85 3.53 2.51
C TYR A 63 7.79 4.75 2.47
N ARG A 64 7.91 5.43 1.33
CA ARG A 64 8.66 6.70 1.21
C ARG A 64 7.82 7.84 0.64
N GLU A 65 6.54 7.61 0.38
CA GLU A 65 5.67 8.62 -0.23
C GLU A 65 5.23 9.70 0.78
N PRO A 66 4.99 10.94 0.32
CA PRO A 66 4.61 12.10 1.13
C PRO A 66 3.15 12.08 1.58
N PHE A 67 2.40 11.03 1.25
CA PHE A 67 0.99 10.83 1.63
C PHE A 67 0.78 9.53 2.40
N ARG A 68 1.87 8.84 2.77
CA ARG A 68 1.83 7.68 3.67
C ARG A 68 1.18 8.09 4.99
N TRP A 69 0.26 7.31 5.55
CA TRP A 69 -0.44 7.67 6.79
C TRP A 69 -1.19 9.01 6.78
N ALA A 70 -1.59 9.51 5.61
CA ALA A 70 -2.18 10.84 5.48
C ALA A 70 -3.64 10.81 4.98
N SER A 71 -4.30 9.66 5.14
CA SER A 71 -5.70 9.43 4.77
C SER A 71 -6.60 9.38 6.01
N ASP A 72 -7.85 8.96 5.87
CA ASP A 72 -8.80 8.81 6.97
C ASP A 72 -8.64 7.53 7.81
N ASP A 73 -7.68 6.65 7.48
CA ASP A 73 -7.45 5.35 8.14
C ASP A 73 -6.29 5.39 9.15
N LEU A 74 -5.22 6.10 8.80
CA LEU A 74 -3.99 6.22 9.57
C LEU A 74 -3.59 7.70 9.69
N TYR A 75 -2.91 8.04 10.78
CA TYR A 75 -2.29 9.34 10.99
C TYR A 75 -0.91 9.19 11.60
N HIS A 76 0.04 10.01 11.15
CA HIS A 76 1.34 10.14 11.79
C HIS A 76 1.74 11.62 11.84
N PRO A 77 2.33 12.12 12.95
CA PRO A 77 2.70 13.54 13.09
C PRO A 77 3.60 14.09 11.97
N ASP A 78 4.51 13.27 11.42
CA ASP A 78 5.35 13.66 10.29
C ASP A 78 4.54 14.00 9.00
N MET A 79 3.23 13.73 8.98
CA MET A 79 2.32 14.00 7.86
C MET A 79 1.41 15.20 8.11
N GLN A 80 1.64 15.96 9.19
CA GLN A 80 0.81 17.09 9.58
C GLN A 80 0.64 18.11 8.44
N GLU A 81 1.73 18.49 7.77
CA GLU A 81 1.66 19.43 6.63
C GLU A 81 0.73 18.93 5.52
N TYR A 82 0.74 17.62 5.25
CA TYR A 82 -0.12 17.04 4.23
C TYR A 82 -1.59 17.14 4.63
N VAL A 83 -1.93 16.65 5.82
CA VAL A 83 -3.33 16.56 6.25
C VAL A 83 -3.94 17.95 6.50
N GLU A 84 -3.12 18.94 6.84
CA GLU A 84 -3.55 20.34 7.01
C GLU A 84 -3.60 21.13 5.69
N GLY A 85 -3.20 20.52 4.57
CA GLY A 85 -3.21 21.19 3.27
C GLY A 85 -2.08 22.21 3.07
N ASN A 86 -1.03 22.15 3.89
CA ASN A 86 0.09 23.08 3.88
C ASN A 86 1.15 22.68 2.83
N TYR A 87 0.77 22.64 1.56
CA TYR A 87 1.65 22.39 0.42
C TYR A 87 1.25 23.18 -0.82
N SER A 88 2.19 23.39 -1.74
CA SER A 88 1.96 24.17 -2.96
C SER A 88 2.97 23.83 -4.06
N ALA A 89 2.85 24.47 -5.22
CA ALA A 89 3.83 24.37 -6.30
C ALA A 89 5.25 24.79 -5.88
N ASP A 90 5.37 25.76 -4.95
CA ASP A 90 6.64 26.24 -4.41
C ASP A 90 7.08 25.49 -3.14
N HIS A 91 6.15 24.84 -2.44
CA HIS A 91 6.38 24.07 -1.21
C HIS A 91 5.92 22.62 -1.40
N GLN A 92 6.77 21.81 -2.03
CA GLN A 92 6.52 20.38 -2.20
C GLN A 92 6.86 19.62 -0.92
N ILE A 93 5.95 18.77 -0.45
CA ILE A 93 6.19 17.93 0.73
C ILE A 93 7.23 16.86 0.39
N SER A 94 8.24 16.68 1.26
CA SER A 94 9.32 15.66 1.23
C SER A 94 10.12 15.50 -0.06
N ASP A 95 10.32 16.58 -0.81
CA ASP A 95 11.46 16.67 -1.71
C ASP A 95 12.71 17.02 -0.87
N ASP A 96 13.37 15.99 -0.31
CA ASP A 96 14.58 16.11 0.52
C ASP A 96 15.71 16.91 -0.17
N ASN A 97 15.64 17.00 -1.51
CA ASN A 97 16.50 17.85 -2.32
C ASN A 97 15.70 18.43 -3.50
N ARG A 98 15.62 19.77 -3.59
CA ARG A 98 14.96 20.48 -4.71
C ARG A 98 15.51 20.08 -6.09
N ASN A 99 16.71 19.52 -6.15
CA ASN A 99 17.34 19.05 -7.39
C ASN A 99 16.99 17.58 -7.77
N GLU A 100 16.26 16.84 -6.93
CA GLU A 100 15.94 15.41 -7.13
C GLU A 100 14.47 15.09 -6.83
N SER A 101 13.56 15.92 -7.34
CA SER A 101 12.13 15.72 -7.10
C SER A 101 11.60 14.38 -7.61
N ARG A 102 10.48 13.93 -7.03
CA ARG A 102 9.81 12.68 -7.46
C ARG A 102 9.48 12.67 -8.95
N LEU A 103 8.91 13.77 -9.44
CA LEU A 103 8.56 13.93 -10.86
C LEU A 103 9.79 13.69 -11.74
N TRP A 104 10.91 14.33 -11.40
CA TRP A 104 12.19 14.12 -12.08
C TRP A 104 12.63 12.65 -12.05
N LYS A 105 12.58 12.01 -10.87
CA LYS A 105 13.02 10.62 -10.71
C LYS A 105 12.16 9.64 -11.52
N TYR A 106 10.86 9.88 -11.62
CA TYR A 106 9.97 9.02 -12.40
C TYR A 106 10.24 9.16 -13.90
N TYR A 107 10.46 10.38 -14.40
CA TYR A 107 10.88 10.61 -15.79
C TYR A 107 12.31 10.10 -16.07
N GLU A 108 13.22 10.17 -15.10
CA GLU A 108 14.54 9.53 -15.19
C GLU A 108 14.39 8.01 -15.40
N GLY A 109 13.51 7.36 -14.64
CA GLY A 109 13.18 5.94 -14.80
C GLY A 109 12.61 5.64 -16.20
N ILE A 110 11.67 6.46 -16.68
CA ILE A 110 11.09 6.36 -18.04
C ILE A 110 12.17 6.46 -19.11
N ARG A 111 13.09 7.42 -18.99
CA ARG A 111 14.20 7.62 -19.92
C ARG A 111 15.13 6.41 -19.91
N LYS A 112 15.61 5.97 -18.74
CA LYS A 112 16.52 4.82 -18.60
C LYS A 112 15.90 3.54 -19.18
N ALA A 113 14.62 3.30 -18.91
CA ALA A 113 13.88 2.17 -19.45
C ALA A 113 13.72 2.25 -20.98
N SER A 114 13.37 3.42 -21.51
CA SER A 114 13.19 3.62 -22.96
C SER A 114 14.52 3.42 -23.70
N THR A 115 15.60 4.05 -23.23
CA THR A 115 16.94 3.85 -23.78
C THR A 115 17.37 2.39 -23.74
N PHE A 116 17.03 1.66 -22.67
CA PHE A 116 17.32 0.23 -22.58
C PHE A 116 16.61 -0.58 -23.66
N VAL A 117 15.31 -0.34 -23.86
CA VAL A 117 14.49 -1.05 -24.85
C VAL A 117 15.05 -0.88 -26.26
N GLU A 118 15.48 0.33 -26.61
CA GLU A 118 16.05 0.66 -27.93
C GLU A 118 17.44 0.04 -28.18
N ASN A 119 18.21 -0.25 -27.13
CA ASN A 119 19.63 -0.59 -27.28
C ASN A 119 20.01 -2.02 -26.88
N VAL A 120 19.20 -2.74 -26.09
CA VAL A 120 19.56 -4.07 -25.57
C VAL A 120 19.82 -5.11 -26.68
N ASP A 121 19.24 -4.96 -27.86
CA ASP A 121 19.47 -5.87 -28.99
C ASP A 121 20.92 -5.85 -29.49
N ARG A 122 21.64 -4.74 -29.24
CA ARG A 122 23.02 -4.52 -29.68
C ARG A 122 24.01 -5.42 -28.93
N CYS A 123 23.65 -5.95 -27.77
CA CYS A 123 24.53 -6.81 -26.98
C CYS A 123 24.65 -8.21 -27.61
N PRO A 124 25.84 -8.65 -28.03
CA PRO A 124 26.02 -9.96 -28.65
C PRO A 124 26.03 -11.11 -27.63
N GLU A 125 26.24 -10.84 -26.35
CA GLU A 125 26.35 -11.85 -25.27
C GLU A 125 25.00 -12.30 -24.71
N LEU A 126 23.89 -11.69 -25.14
CA LEU A 126 22.55 -12.03 -24.69
C LEU A 126 21.81 -12.84 -25.76
N THR A 127 21.17 -13.91 -25.33
CA THR A 127 20.24 -14.70 -26.15
C THR A 127 18.98 -13.89 -26.47
N MET A 128 18.21 -14.34 -27.47
CA MET A 128 16.96 -13.68 -27.83
C MET A 128 15.93 -13.70 -26.68
N ASP A 129 15.90 -14.79 -25.91
CA ASP A 129 14.99 -14.94 -24.77
C ASP A 129 15.37 -14.01 -23.62
N GLU A 130 16.68 -13.90 -23.31
CA GLU A 130 17.18 -12.94 -22.32
C GLU A 130 16.86 -11.49 -22.74
N LYS A 131 17.07 -11.14 -24.02
CA LYS A 131 16.72 -9.81 -24.55
C LYS A 131 15.21 -9.55 -24.42
N THR A 132 14.38 -10.52 -24.76
CA THR A 132 12.91 -10.41 -24.68
C THR A 132 12.44 -10.21 -23.24
N ASP A 133 12.98 -10.99 -22.29
CA ASP A 133 12.66 -10.85 -20.87
C ASP A 133 13.13 -9.50 -20.31
N MET A 134 14.37 -9.09 -20.61
CA MET A 134 14.92 -7.81 -20.15
C MET A 134 14.17 -6.61 -20.74
N LYS A 135 13.76 -6.66 -22.01
CA LYS A 135 12.86 -5.66 -22.62
C LYS A 135 11.52 -5.61 -21.90
N GLY A 136 10.93 -6.77 -21.59
CA GLY A 136 9.71 -6.84 -20.79
C GLY A 136 9.87 -6.19 -19.42
N GLN A 137 10.99 -6.44 -18.74
CA GLN A 137 11.31 -5.79 -17.46
C GLN A 137 11.42 -4.27 -17.62
N ALA A 138 12.09 -3.75 -18.65
CA ALA A 138 12.19 -2.31 -18.88
C ALA A 138 10.83 -1.67 -19.21
N ARG A 139 10.00 -2.31 -20.04
CA ARG A 139 8.64 -1.84 -20.36
C ARG A 139 7.73 -1.83 -19.12
N PHE A 140 7.79 -2.86 -18.29
CA PHE A 140 7.10 -2.88 -17.00
C PHE A 140 7.48 -1.68 -16.14
N LEU A 141 8.78 -1.39 -16.01
CA LEU A 141 9.28 -0.25 -15.23
C LEU A 141 8.75 1.08 -15.79
N ARG A 142 8.82 1.28 -17.11
CA ARG A 142 8.30 2.48 -17.78
C ARG A 142 6.82 2.68 -17.50
N ALA A 143 6.02 1.64 -17.65
CA ALA A 143 4.59 1.65 -17.33
C ALA A 143 4.34 1.95 -15.84
N TYR A 144 5.14 1.39 -14.93
CA TYR A 144 5.03 1.64 -13.49
C TYR A 144 5.35 3.09 -13.12
N CYS A 145 6.36 3.70 -13.74
CA CYS A 145 6.68 5.11 -13.56
C CYS A 145 5.56 6.03 -14.06
N TYR A 146 4.96 5.74 -15.23
CA TYR A 146 3.80 6.49 -15.71
C TYR A 146 2.60 6.33 -14.77
N TRP A 147 2.32 5.11 -14.31
CA TRP A 147 1.30 4.89 -13.29
C TRP A 147 1.53 5.73 -12.02
N ALA A 148 2.78 5.79 -11.54
CA ALA A 148 3.15 6.58 -10.37
C ALA A 148 2.90 8.08 -10.57
N LEU A 149 3.20 8.61 -11.77
CA LEU A 149 2.91 9.99 -12.15
C LEU A 149 1.39 10.23 -12.24
N MET A 150 0.68 9.36 -12.96
CA MET A 150 -0.75 9.50 -13.26
C MET A 150 -1.63 9.49 -12.01
N ARG A 151 -1.34 8.61 -11.04
CA ARG A 151 -2.15 8.51 -9.82
C ARG A 151 -1.99 9.72 -8.87
N VAL A 152 -0.95 10.53 -9.05
CA VAL A 152 -0.64 11.70 -8.21
C VAL A 152 -0.98 13.02 -8.93
N TYR A 153 -0.51 13.19 -10.16
CA TYR A 153 -0.61 14.45 -10.92
C TYR A 153 -1.74 14.46 -11.97
N GLY A 154 -2.31 13.28 -12.28
CA GLY A 154 -3.29 13.12 -13.35
C GLY A 154 -2.63 13.14 -14.74
N PRO A 155 -3.17 13.90 -15.72
CA PRO A 155 -2.56 14.07 -17.02
C PRO A 155 -1.11 14.58 -16.92
N VAL A 156 -0.15 13.94 -17.59
CA VAL A 156 1.27 14.33 -17.62
C VAL A 156 1.80 14.28 -19.05
N PRO A 157 2.95 14.92 -19.37
CA PRO A 157 3.59 14.76 -20.66
C PRO A 157 3.94 13.29 -20.97
N LEU A 158 3.55 12.83 -22.15
CA LEU A 158 3.92 11.51 -22.68
C LEU A 158 5.20 11.67 -23.52
N ILE A 159 6.31 11.11 -23.04
CA ILE A 159 7.59 11.13 -23.75
C ILE A 159 7.54 10.10 -24.89
N PRO A 160 8.00 10.44 -26.12
CA PRO A 160 8.18 9.48 -27.20
C PRO A 160 9.02 8.27 -26.77
N THR A 161 8.70 7.10 -27.31
CA THR A 161 9.32 5.83 -26.91
C THR A 161 10.81 5.75 -27.23
N GLU A 162 11.22 6.42 -28.30
CA GLU A 162 12.58 6.62 -28.76
C GLU A 162 13.36 7.65 -27.93
N GLY A 163 12.66 8.37 -27.04
CA GLY A 163 13.22 9.44 -26.22
C GLY A 163 13.17 10.80 -26.91
N LEU A 164 13.90 11.76 -26.33
CA LEU A 164 14.04 13.12 -26.86
C LEU A 164 15.49 13.36 -27.27
N ASP A 165 15.69 14.11 -28.35
CA ASP A 165 17.03 14.53 -28.80
C ASP A 165 17.54 15.68 -27.94
N VAL A 166 18.53 15.39 -27.11
CA VAL A 166 19.13 16.34 -26.16
C VAL A 166 19.84 17.53 -26.83
N ASN A 167 20.03 17.49 -28.15
CA ASN A 167 20.60 18.61 -28.91
C ASN A 167 19.57 19.67 -29.31
N LEU A 168 18.28 19.38 -29.13
CA LEU A 168 17.20 20.34 -29.39
C LEU A 168 17.21 21.47 -28.36
N SER A 169 16.60 22.60 -28.72
CA SER A 169 16.41 23.73 -27.80
C SER A 169 15.51 23.33 -26.62
N TYR A 170 15.55 24.10 -25.52
CA TYR A 170 14.64 23.86 -24.39
C TYR A 170 13.17 24.01 -24.80
N GLU A 171 12.87 24.95 -25.70
CA GLU A 171 11.53 25.13 -26.26
C GLU A 171 11.09 23.90 -27.07
N ASP A 172 11.97 23.34 -27.90
CA ASP A 172 11.68 22.15 -28.72
C ASP A 172 11.59 20.85 -27.88
N LEU A 173 12.23 20.82 -26.72
CA LEU A 173 12.13 19.73 -25.74
C LEU A 173 10.89 19.83 -24.83
N SER A 174 10.18 20.96 -24.86
CA SER A 174 9.03 21.21 -24.00
C SER A 174 7.79 20.50 -24.55
N LEU A 175 7.28 19.51 -23.82
CA LEU A 175 6.10 18.74 -24.21
C LEU A 175 4.86 19.18 -23.42
N PRO A 176 3.69 19.37 -24.08
CA PRO A 176 2.43 19.56 -23.37
C PRO A 176 2.04 18.29 -22.61
N ARG A 177 1.12 18.44 -21.65
CA ARG A 177 0.47 17.30 -21.01
C ARG A 177 -0.41 16.58 -22.03
N GLU A 178 -0.49 15.25 -21.93
CA GLU A 178 -1.39 14.47 -22.78
C GLU A 178 -2.67 14.07 -22.06
N HIS A 179 -3.76 13.86 -22.81
CA HIS A 179 -5.04 13.41 -22.31
C HIS A 179 -4.91 12.11 -21.50
N PHE A 180 -5.60 12.04 -20.36
CA PHE A 180 -5.49 10.94 -19.41
C PHE A 180 -5.73 9.58 -20.05
N ASP A 181 -6.77 9.45 -20.88
CA ASP A 181 -7.10 8.17 -21.54
C ASP A 181 -6.03 7.73 -22.53
N VAL A 182 -5.27 8.65 -23.16
CA VAL A 182 -4.15 8.29 -24.04
C VAL A 182 -2.99 7.73 -23.22
N LEU A 183 -2.73 8.27 -22.03
CA LEU A 183 -1.75 7.73 -21.09
C LEU A 183 -2.17 6.35 -20.58
N VAL A 184 -3.46 6.16 -20.27
CA VAL A 184 -4.02 4.86 -19.88
C VAL A 184 -3.85 3.84 -20.99
N ASP A 185 -4.20 4.18 -22.23
CA ASP A 185 -4.07 3.28 -23.38
C ASP A 185 -2.60 2.92 -23.65
N PHE A 186 -1.68 3.87 -23.50
CA PHE A 186 -0.24 3.61 -23.59
C PHE A 186 0.23 2.60 -22.53
N VAL A 187 -0.14 2.82 -21.27
CA VAL A 187 0.22 1.94 -20.15
C VAL A 187 -0.42 0.56 -20.29
N ASP A 188 -1.70 0.50 -20.68
CA ASP A 188 -2.43 -0.76 -20.94
C ASP A 188 -1.73 -1.59 -22.01
N LYS A 189 -1.38 -0.95 -23.14
CA LYS A 189 -0.67 -1.59 -24.24
C LYS A 189 0.70 -2.10 -23.78
N GLU A 190 1.51 -1.26 -23.15
CA GLU A 190 2.85 -1.64 -22.63
C GLU A 190 2.76 -2.87 -21.71
N LEU A 191 1.80 -2.89 -20.79
CA LEU A 191 1.64 -3.98 -19.83
C LEU A 191 1.09 -5.26 -20.48
N SER A 192 0.17 -5.14 -21.45
CA SER A 192 -0.34 -6.30 -22.18
C SER A 192 0.74 -6.98 -23.03
N GLU A 193 1.59 -6.21 -23.72
CA GLU A 193 2.74 -6.71 -24.47
C GLU A 193 3.78 -7.33 -23.55
N THR A 194 4.08 -6.65 -22.45
CA THR A 194 5.02 -7.12 -21.43
C THR A 194 4.57 -8.43 -20.79
N ALA A 195 3.27 -8.61 -20.53
CA ALA A 195 2.73 -9.85 -19.98
C ALA A 195 3.00 -11.07 -20.89
N ARG A 196 3.01 -10.88 -22.22
CA ARG A 196 3.34 -11.95 -23.17
C ARG A 196 4.81 -12.36 -23.08
N SER A 197 5.70 -11.40 -22.86
CA SER A 197 7.15 -11.60 -22.85
C SER A 197 7.70 -12.09 -21.51
N LEU A 198 7.10 -11.70 -20.39
CA LEU A 198 7.61 -12.05 -19.06
C LEU A 198 7.30 -13.51 -18.67
N PRO A 199 8.19 -14.15 -17.90
CA PRO A 199 7.93 -15.47 -17.33
C PRO A 199 6.85 -15.38 -16.23
N THR A 200 6.21 -16.51 -15.96
CA THR A 200 5.18 -16.62 -14.92
C THR A 200 5.76 -16.67 -13.51
N LYS A 201 7.02 -17.11 -13.36
CA LYS A 201 7.68 -17.29 -12.07
C LYS A 201 9.14 -16.86 -12.13
N ARG A 202 9.65 -16.35 -11.01
CA ARG A 202 11.06 -16.03 -10.79
C ARG A 202 11.66 -16.94 -9.73
N THR A 203 12.99 -17.05 -9.73
CA THR A 203 13.75 -17.68 -8.64
C THR A 203 13.72 -16.81 -7.38
N VAL A 204 14.07 -17.38 -6.23
CA VAL A 204 14.10 -16.67 -4.94
C VAL A 204 14.99 -15.42 -5.00
N ASN A 205 16.14 -15.51 -5.66
CA ASN A 205 17.09 -14.39 -5.79
C ASN A 205 16.60 -13.28 -6.75
N ASN A 206 15.57 -13.56 -7.55
CA ASN A 206 15.01 -12.64 -8.54
C ASN A 206 13.55 -12.29 -8.23
N LEU A 207 13.11 -12.46 -6.98
CA LEU A 207 11.71 -12.27 -6.58
C LEU A 207 11.18 -10.86 -6.87
N GLY A 208 12.04 -9.84 -6.82
CA GLY A 208 11.70 -8.45 -7.14
C GLY A 208 11.60 -8.14 -8.64
N ARG A 209 11.98 -9.06 -9.53
CA ARG A 209 11.83 -8.85 -10.98
C ARG A 209 10.38 -9.12 -11.40
N PRO A 210 9.79 -8.29 -12.28
CA PRO A 210 8.40 -8.48 -12.67
C PRO A 210 8.18 -9.81 -13.40
N THR A 211 7.00 -10.37 -13.19
CA THR A 211 6.46 -11.55 -13.87
C THR A 211 5.28 -11.17 -14.75
N ARG A 212 4.78 -12.13 -15.53
CA ARG A 212 3.48 -12.00 -16.22
C ARG A 212 2.36 -11.55 -15.27
N GLY A 213 2.28 -12.15 -14.09
CA GLY A 213 1.30 -11.77 -13.07
C GLY A 213 1.46 -10.32 -12.62
N ALA A 214 2.70 -9.85 -12.43
CA ALA A 214 2.98 -8.46 -12.07
C ALA A 214 2.47 -7.47 -13.13
N ALA A 215 2.72 -7.74 -14.41
CA ALA A 215 2.27 -6.89 -15.51
C ALA A 215 0.73 -6.85 -15.60
N LEU A 216 0.07 -8.01 -15.53
CA LEU A 216 -1.39 -8.10 -15.54
C LEU A 216 -2.04 -7.45 -14.31
N GLY A 217 -1.45 -7.62 -13.13
CA GLY A 217 -1.96 -7.04 -11.89
C GLY A 217 -1.85 -5.51 -11.88
N LEU A 218 -0.75 -4.96 -12.38
CA LEU A 218 -0.63 -3.50 -12.53
C LEU A 218 -1.64 -2.97 -13.56
N ARG A 219 -1.82 -3.69 -14.67
CA ARG A 219 -2.78 -3.35 -15.72
C ARG A 219 -4.20 -3.26 -15.15
N ALA A 220 -4.63 -4.27 -14.37
CA ALA A 220 -5.93 -4.27 -13.70
C ALA A 220 -6.13 -3.04 -12.80
N ARG A 221 -5.10 -2.66 -12.03
CA ARG A 221 -5.12 -1.48 -11.15
C ARG A 221 -5.24 -0.17 -11.93
N VAL A 222 -4.46 0.00 -12.99
CA VAL A 222 -4.49 1.21 -13.84
C VAL A 222 -5.89 1.38 -14.46
N LEU A 223 -6.44 0.31 -15.04
CA LEU A 223 -7.75 0.34 -15.69
C LEU A 223 -8.89 0.57 -14.69
N LEU A 224 -8.80 0.01 -13.47
CA LEU A 224 -9.76 0.31 -12.41
C LEU A 224 -9.81 1.81 -12.10
N TYR A 225 -8.65 2.44 -11.98
CA TYR A 225 -8.57 3.87 -11.66
C TYR A 225 -9.07 4.74 -12.81
N ALA A 226 -8.79 4.34 -14.05
CA ALA A 226 -9.30 5.02 -15.24
C ALA A 226 -10.84 4.91 -15.37
N ALA A 227 -11.42 3.78 -14.93
CA ALA A 227 -12.87 3.57 -14.91
C ALA A 227 -13.59 4.30 -13.76
N SER A 228 -12.85 4.67 -12.71
CA SER A 228 -13.39 5.25 -11.48
C SER A 228 -13.93 6.68 -11.68
N PRO A 229 -14.86 7.15 -10.82
CA PRO A 229 -15.53 8.46 -10.94
C PRO A 229 -14.61 9.67 -11.14
N LEU A 230 -13.37 9.65 -10.66
CA LEU A 230 -12.43 10.77 -10.83
C LEU A 230 -12.07 11.05 -12.30
N TYR A 231 -11.93 10.01 -13.13
CA TYR A 231 -11.47 10.11 -14.53
C TYR A 231 -12.49 9.64 -15.57
N ASN A 232 -13.67 9.19 -15.13
CA ASN A 232 -14.72 8.66 -16.00
C ASN A 232 -16.01 9.48 -15.91
N GLY A 233 -16.05 10.61 -16.62
CA GLY A 233 -17.22 11.49 -16.66
C GLY A 233 -17.21 12.64 -15.64
N ASN A 234 -16.03 13.02 -15.15
CA ASN A 234 -15.91 14.00 -14.07
C ASN A 234 -15.86 15.45 -14.59
N THR A 235 -16.96 16.17 -14.43
CA THR A 235 -17.08 17.59 -14.82
C THR A 235 -16.24 18.54 -13.97
N ASP A 236 -15.86 18.14 -12.74
CA ASP A 236 -15.08 19.02 -11.86
C ASP A 236 -13.64 19.20 -12.34
N LEU A 237 -13.16 18.30 -13.20
CA LEU A 237 -11.85 18.39 -13.86
C LEU A 237 -11.92 19.09 -15.22
N PHE A 238 -13.00 19.80 -15.53
CA PHE A 238 -13.18 20.50 -16.81
C PHE A 238 -12.02 21.46 -17.14
N ASN A 239 -11.48 22.12 -16.10
CA ASN A 239 -10.40 23.10 -16.23
C ASN A 239 -9.00 22.48 -16.28
N VAL A 240 -8.86 21.15 -16.21
CA VAL A 240 -7.58 20.47 -16.44
C VAL A 240 -7.33 20.46 -17.95
N LYS A 241 -6.54 21.42 -18.41
CA LYS A 241 -6.26 21.68 -19.83
C LYS A 241 -4.77 21.79 -20.09
N ASP A 242 -4.33 21.49 -21.31
CA ASP A 242 -2.96 21.78 -21.75
C ASP A 242 -2.76 23.27 -22.07
N CYS A 243 -1.56 23.62 -22.52
CA CYS A 243 -1.20 24.99 -22.88
C CYS A 243 -1.94 25.52 -24.13
N TYR A 244 -2.63 24.65 -24.87
CA TYR A 244 -3.44 25.00 -26.04
C TYR A 244 -4.94 25.04 -25.74
N GLY A 245 -5.34 24.81 -24.48
CA GLY A 245 -6.73 24.79 -24.05
C GLY A 245 -7.47 23.48 -24.34
N LYS A 246 -6.78 22.44 -24.81
CA LYS A 246 -7.35 21.08 -24.97
C LYS A 246 -7.62 20.51 -23.59
N GLN A 247 -8.82 20.00 -23.40
CA GLN A 247 -9.20 19.31 -22.18
C GLN A 247 -8.47 17.97 -22.05
N LEU A 248 -8.01 17.64 -20.84
CA LEU A 248 -7.13 16.49 -20.60
C LEU A 248 -7.79 15.33 -19.85
N VAL A 249 -9.05 15.47 -19.43
CA VAL A 249 -9.81 14.43 -18.72
C VAL A 249 -11.19 14.29 -19.34
N SER A 250 -11.67 13.06 -19.52
CA SER A 250 -13.00 12.81 -20.08
C SER A 250 -14.11 13.38 -19.18
N GLN A 251 -15.03 14.12 -19.82
CA GLN A 251 -16.22 14.69 -19.18
C GLN A 251 -17.47 13.84 -19.39
N THR A 252 -17.35 12.74 -20.14
CA THR A 252 -18.46 11.82 -20.41
C THR A 252 -18.16 10.46 -19.78
N TYR A 253 -19.17 9.90 -19.11
CA TYR A 253 -19.09 8.57 -18.53
C TYR A 253 -19.08 7.50 -19.63
N ASP A 254 -18.16 6.55 -19.50
CA ASP A 254 -18.04 5.37 -20.36
C ASP A 254 -18.01 4.09 -19.51
N GLU A 255 -19.09 3.31 -19.58
CA GLU A 255 -19.21 2.03 -18.86
C GLU A 255 -18.21 0.99 -19.38
N ALA A 256 -17.76 1.07 -20.64
CA ALA A 256 -16.81 0.11 -21.21
C ALA A 256 -15.45 0.14 -20.49
N LYS A 257 -15.09 1.24 -19.81
CA LYS A 257 -13.89 1.29 -18.95
C LYS A 257 -13.99 0.31 -17.78
N TRP A 258 -15.17 0.12 -17.19
CA TRP A 258 -15.40 -0.88 -16.16
C TRP A 258 -15.27 -2.29 -16.72
N ALA A 259 -15.78 -2.54 -17.93
CA ALA A 259 -15.63 -3.84 -18.58
C ALA A 259 -14.14 -4.16 -18.85
N LYS A 260 -13.35 -3.18 -19.29
CA LYS A 260 -11.88 -3.31 -19.46
C LYS A 260 -11.19 -3.64 -18.14
N ALA A 261 -11.55 -2.95 -17.05
CA ALA A 261 -10.99 -3.22 -15.72
C ALA A 261 -11.34 -4.64 -15.23
N ALA A 262 -12.58 -5.08 -15.42
CA ALA A 262 -13.00 -6.45 -15.08
C ALA A 262 -12.25 -7.50 -15.91
N ALA A 263 -12.10 -7.30 -17.24
CA ALA A 263 -11.32 -8.20 -18.10
C ALA A 263 -9.86 -8.30 -17.64
N ALA A 264 -9.23 -7.18 -17.29
CA ALA A 264 -7.83 -7.19 -16.86
C ALA A 264 -7.63 -7.87 -15.49
N ALA A 265 -8.57 -7.71 -14.55
CA ALA A 265 -8.54 -8.47 -13.30
C ALA A 265 -8.80 -9.96 -13.54
N LYS A 266 -9.73 -10.29 -14.44
CA LYS A 266 -10.03 -11.66 -14.85
C LYS A 266 -8.82 -12.35 -15.48
N ASP A 267 -8.03 -11.66 -16.30
CA ASP A 267 -6.78 -12.20 -16.85
C ASP A 267 -5.83 -12.73 -15.75
N VAL A 268 -5.79 -12.08 -14.58
CA VAL A 268 -4.99 -12.55 -13.42
C VAL A 268 -5.64 -13.74 -12.73
N ILE A 269 -6.97 -13.75 -12.58
CA ILE A 269 -7.73 -14.86 -11.99
C ILE A 269 -7.64 -16.11 -12.86
N ASP A 270 -7.72 -15.95 -14.17
CA ASP A 270 -7.59 -17.04 -15.15
C ASP A 270 -6.15 -17.56 -15.16
N LEU A 271 -5.15 -16.67 -15.10
CA LEU A 271 -3.75 -17.08 -14.93
C LEU A 271 -3.56 -17.87 -13.63
N ALA A 272 -4.12 -17.40 -12.52
CA ALA A 272 -4.07 -18.08 -11.23
C ALA A 272 -4.67 -19.49 -11.31
N THR A 273 -5.84 -19.61 -11.92
CA THR A 273 -6.56 -20.88 -12.12
C THR A 273 -5.80 -21.84 -13.03
N ALA A 274 -5.29 -21.36 -14.16
CA ALA A 274 -4.60 -22.20 -15.14
C ALA A 274 -3.22 -22.68 -14.67
N SER A 275 -2.54 -21.89 -13.85
CA SER A 275 -1.16 -22.16 -13.42
C SER A 275 -1.03 -22.70 -11.99
N GLY A 276 -2.05 -22.51 -11.15
CA GLY A 276 -1.97 -22.79 -9.70
C GLY A 276 -0.96 -21.90 -8.97
N LEU A 277 -0.56 -20.76 -9.54
CA LEU A 277 0.49 -19.91 -8.98
C LEU A 277 0.00 -18.97 -7.89
N TYR A 278 -1.25 -18.51 -7.98
CA TYR A 278 -1.79 -17.51 -7.08
C TYR A 278 -3.07 -17.99 -6.41
N GLU A 279 -3.15 -17.81 -5.10
CA GLU A 279 -4.35 -18.06 -4.30
C GLU A 279 -4.30 -17.23 -3.02
N LEU A 280 -5.46 -17.03 -2.38
CA LEU A 280 -5.46 -16.46 -1.03
C LEU A 280 -4.79 -17.45 -0.09
N TYR A 281 -3.92 -16.95 0.78
CA TYR A 281 -3.22 -17.79 1.73
C TYR A 281 -4.16 -18.26 2.84
N VAL A 282 -4.14 -19.58 3.13
CA VAL A 282 -5.01 -20.21 4.12
C VAL A 282 -4.20 -21.19 4.96
N ILE A 283 -4.35 -21.11 6.29
CA ILE A 283 -3.73 -22.00 7.27
C ILE A 283 -4.83 -22.80 7.97
N PRO A 284 -4.69 -24.11 8.19
CA PRO A 284 -5.64 -24.87 9.00
C PRO A 284 -5.55 -24.53 10.50
N PRO A 285 -6.68 -24.57 11.24
CA PRO A 285 -6.66 -24.36 12.68
C PRO A 285 -5.75 -25.37 13.39
N ARG A 286 -5.02 -24.89 14.39
CA ARG A 286 -4.23 -25.75 15.28
C ARG A 286 -5.16 -26.54 16.18
N ALA A 287 -4.75 -27.75 16.59
CA ALA A 287 -5.52 -28.58 17.53
C ALA A 287 -5.77 -27.89 18.89
N THR A 288 -4.94 -26.92 19.26
CA THR A 288 -5.00 -26.17 20.51
C THR A 288 -5.68 -24.80 20.39
N VAL A 289 -6.31 -24.48 19.25
CA VAL A 289 -6.99 -23.19 19.05
C VAL A 289 -8.14 -23.03 20.04
N LEU A 290 -8.23 -21.86 20.67
CA LEU A 290 -9.32 -21.58 21.62
C LEU A 290 -10.61 -21.23 20.88
N PRO A 291 -11.80 -21.53 21.46
CA PRO A 291 -13.09 -21.14 20.86
C PRO A 291 -13.20 -19.62 20.59
N SER A 292 -12.60 -18.78 21.43
CA SER A 292 -12.59 -17.32 21.24
C SER A 292 -11.79 -16.85 20.02
N GLN A 293 -10.93 -17.73 19.47
CA GLN A 293 -10.12 -17.48 18.28
C GLN A 293 -10.76 -18.08 17.02
N ARG A 294 -11.94 -18.68 17.16
CA ARG A 294 -12.76 -19.20 16.05
C ARG A 294 -13.92 -18.24 15.78
N PRO A 295 -14.38 -18.13 14.52
CA PRO A 295 -15.66 -17.49 14.24
C PRO A 295 -16.80 -18.17 15.02
N PRO A 296 -17.84 -17.43 15.42
CA PRO A 296 -19.03 -18.03 16.01
C PRO A 296 -19.68 -19.01 15.03
N HIS A 297 -20.45 -19.97 15.56
CA HIS A 297 -21.14 -20.95 14.71
C HIS A 297 -22.10 -20.25 13.74
N ASN A 298 -22.02 -20.62 12.47
CA ASN A 298 -22.89 -20.17 11.41
C ASN A 298 -23.28 -21.38 10.54
N ASP A 299 -24.57 -21.66 10.45
CA ASP A 299 -25.14 -22.83 9.78
C ASP A 299 -24.73 -22.95 8.30
N LEU A 300 -24.40 -21.84 7.64
CA LEU A 300 -24.06 -21.83 6.22
C LEU A 300 -22.58 -22.13 5.96
N TYR A 301 -21.69 -21.80 6.91
CA TYR A 301 -20.25 -21.66 6.66
C TYR A 301 -19.35 -22.41 7.66
N SER A 302 -19.79 -22.66 8.89
CA SER A 302 -18.91 -23.21 9.93
C SER A 302 -18.44 -24.63 9.65
N ASP A 303 -19.27 -25.44 8.99
CA ASP A 303 -18.98 -26.86 8.71
C ASP A 303 -18.47 -27.09 7.28
N LYS A 304 -18.31 -26.03 6.48
CA LYS A 304 -17.80 -26.12 5.10
C LYS A 304 -16.33 -25.74 5.04
N ASN A 305 -15.58 -26.48 4.23
CA ASN A 305 -14.20 -26.14 3.92
C ASN A 305 -14.13 -24.90 3.02
N TYR A 306 -13.01 -24.20 3.10
CA TYR A 306 -12.67 -23.13 2.17
C TYR A 306 -12.69 -23.62 0.71
N PRO A 307 -13.23 -22.86 -0.25
CA PRO A 307 -13.74 -21.48 -0.15
C PRO A 307 -15.23 -21.35 0.22
N GLU A 308 -15.90 -22.46 0.52
CA GLU A 308 -17.35 -22.47 0.80
C GLU A 308 -17.69 -22.14 2.27
N GLY A 309 -16.71 -22.23 3.15
CA GLY A 309 -16.79 -21.92 4.58
C GLY A 309 -15.40 -21.79 5.21
N TRP A 310 -15.33 -21.85 6.54
CA TRP A 310 -14.09 -21.65 7.32
C TRP A 310 -13.76 -22.81 8.28
N ALA A 311 -14.33 -24.00 8.05
CA ALA A 311 -14.08 -25.18 8.90
C ALA A 311 -12.59 -25.49 9.03
N ASN A 312 -11.87 -25.47 7.92
CA ASN A 312 -10.43 -25.76 7.81
C ASN A 312 -9.55 -24.51 7.70
N VAL A 313 -10.02 -23.35 8.19
CA VAL A 313 -9.29 -22.07 8.11
C VAL A 313 -9.08 -21.51 9.50
N ASP A 314 -7.84 -21.16 9.87
CA ASP A 314 -7.51 -20.25 10.97
C ASP A 314 -7.53 -18.81 10.43
N PRO A 315 -8.57 -18.02 10.67
CA PRO A 315 -8.71 -16.75 9.98
C PRO A 315 -7.67 -15.71 10.38
N LEU A 316 -7.24 -15.73 11.64
CA LEU A 316 -6.24 -14.80 12.16
C LEU A 316 -4.89 -15.08 11.47
N LEU A 317 -4.42 -16.34 11.52
CA LEU A 317 -3.12 -16.70 10.95
C LEU A 317 -3.14 -16.60 9.42
N SER A 318 -4.22 -17.04 8.77
CA SER A 318 -4.36 -16.95 7.31
C SER A 318 -4.24 -15.52 6.78
N TYR A 319 -4.71 -14.53 7.54
CA TYR A 319 -4.54 -13.13 7.20
C TYR A 319 -3.20 -12.56 7.68
N LYS A 320 -2.82 -12.77 8.94
CA LYS A 320 -1.62 -12.14 9.54
C LYS A 320 -0.31 -12.60 8.89
N SER A 321 -0.18 -13.90 8.61
CA SER A 321 1.10 -14.51 8.22
C SER A 321 1.66 -14.01 6.90
N ILE A 322 0.85 -13.42 6.02
CA ILE A 322 1.33 -12.84 4.75
C ILE A 322 2.04 -11.49 4.94
N PHE A 323 1.87 -10.84 6.09
CA PHE A 323 2.38 -9.49 6.36
C PHE A 323 3.54 -9.44 7.36
N ASP A 324 3.56 -10.37 8.31
CA ASP A 324 4.48 -10.32 9.47
C ASP A 324 5.81 -11.06 9.25
N GLY A 325 6.02 -11.64 8.07
CA GLY A 325 7.25 -12.37 7.74
C GLY A 325 7.25 -13.85 8.16
N THR A 326 6.13 -14.35 8.71
CA THR A 326 5.96 -15.79 9.00
C THR A 326 6.16 -16.64 7.75
N ILE A 327 5.68 -16.17 6.59
CA ILE A 327 5.98 -16.79 5.30
C ILE A 327 6.97 -15.94 4.52
N LEU A 328 7.92 -16.61 3.89
CA LEU A 328 8.82 -15.98 2.94
C LEU A 328 8.04 -15.56 1.69
N GLY A 329 8.37 -14.42 1.09
CA GLY A 329 7.71 -13.94 -0.13
C GLY A 329 7.73 -14.97 -1.27
N SER A 330 8.81 -15.75 -1.41
CA SER A 330 8.92 -16.83 -2.41
C SER A 330 8.02 -18.03 -2.16
N LYS A 331 7.42 -18.12 -0.97
CA LYS A 331 6.47 -19.15 -0.53
C LYS A 331 5.07 -18.60 -0.34
N ASN A 332 4.85 -17.30 -0.51
CA ASN A 332 3.55 -16.67 -0.39
C ASN A 332 2.79 -16.81 -1.71
N PRO A 333 1.73 -17.65 -1.80
CA PRO A 333 0.95 -17.79 -3.02
C PRO A 333 0.10 -16.55 -3.31
N GLU A 334 -0.07 -15.64 -2.34
CA GLU A 334 -0.84 -14.41 -2.57
C GLU A 334 0.02 -13.33 -3.22
N LEU A 335 1.34 -13.44 -3.18
CA LEU A 335 2.27 -12.42 -3.68
C LEU A 335 2.39 -12.46 -5.22
N ILE A 336 1.93 -11.40 -5.88
CA ILE A 336 2.05 -11.24 -7.33
C ILE A 336 3.31 -10.43 -7.68
N PHE A 337 3.58 -9.34 -6.96
CA PHE A 337 4.74 -8.49 -7.17
C PHE A 337 5.21 -7.84 -5.87
N THR A 338 6.53 -7.71 -5.73
CA THR A 338 7.19 -7.05 -4.60
C THR A 338 8.32 -6.14 -5.07
N ARG A 339 8.44 -4.98 -4.43
CA ARG A 339 9.61 -4.11 -4.52
C ARG A 339 10.57 -4.53 -3.41
N THR A 340 11.51 -5.42 -3.72
CA THR A 340 12.60 -5.76 -2.77
C THR A 340 13.44 -4.52 -2.49
N LYS A 341 14.00 -4.37 -1.28
CA LYS A 341 14.85 -3.22 -0.97
C LYS A 341 15.88 -3.44 0.13
N GLU A 342 16.77 -2.46 0.26
CA GLU A 342 17.74 -2.23 1.34
C GLU A 342 17.43 -0.91 2.09
N GLY A 343 17.83 -0.77 3.37
CA GLY A 343 17.72 0.50 4.13
C GLY A 343 16.33 0.87 4.68
N THR A 344 16.09 2.17 4.96
CA THR A 344 14.86 2.70 5.63
C THR A 344 13.68 2.94 4.68
N GLY A 345 12.45 3.14 5.20
CA GLY A 345 11.23 3.28 4.39
C GLY A 345 10.75 1.94 3.80
N HIS A 346 10.44 0.98 4.66
CA HIS A 346 9.84 -0.33 4.34
C HIS A 346 8.77 -0.69 5.37
N ILE A 347 8.06 -1.78 5.12
CA ILE A 347 7.23 -2.51 6.08
C ILE A 347 7.82 -2.63 7.51
N ASN A 348 9.14 -2.88 7.67
CA ASN A 348 9.79 -2.97 8.99
C ASN A 348 9.92 -1.61 9.70
N ASP A 349 9.92 -0.52 8.93
CA ASP A 349 9.89 0.84 9.46
C ASP A 349 8.45 1.19 9.86
N TRP A 350 7.45 0.79 9.09
CA TRP A 350 6.05 0.90 9.50
C TRP A 350 5.74 0.17 10.81
N ALA A 351 6.25 -1.06 10.97
CA ALA A 351 6.17 -1.77 12.24
C ALA A 351 6.83 -0.96 13.37
N TYR A 352 8.03 -0.39 13.12
CA TYR A 352 8.72 0.46 14.08
C TYR A 352 7.95 1.72 14.48
N GLN A 353 7.32 2.40 13.51
CA GLN A 353 6.51 3.59 13.78
C GLN A 353 5.33 3.31 14.73
N ALA A 354 4.87 2.05 14.73
CA ALA A 354 3.72 1.60 15.50
C ALA A 354 4.10 0.91 16.83
N THR A 355 5.28 0.29 16.92
CA THR A 355 5.76 -0.43 18.11
C THR A 355 5.86 0.50 19.33
N PRO A 356 5.46 0.05 20.54
CA PRO A 356 5.58 0.81 21.78
C PRO A 356 7.01 1.30 22.07
N LYS A 357 7.13 2.45 22.73
CA LYS A 357 8.42 3.04 23.16
C LYS A 357 9.14 2.15 24.15
N THR A 358 8.39 1.51 25.04
CA THR A 358 8.95 0.55 26.01
C THR A 358 9.72 -0.57 25.29
N LEU A 359 9.23 -1.00 24.12
CA LEU A 359 9.87 -1.99 23.25
C LEU A 359 10.82 -1.37 22.20
N LYS A 360 11.30 -0.14 22.45
CA LYS A 360 12.22 0.61 21.58
C LYS A 360 11.66 0.91 20.17
N GLY A 361 10.34 1.04 20.04
CA GLY A 361 9.66 1.57 18.85
C GLY A 361 9.51 3.10 18.87
N ASN A 362 8.96 3.67 17.80
CA ASN A 362 8.67 5.12 17.75
C ASN A 362 7.33 5.46 18.41
N ASN A 363 6.34 4.56 18.32
CA ASN A 363 5.03 4.69 18.96
C ASN A 363 4.26 5.98 18.59
N ARG A 364 4.30 6.41 17.32
CA ARG A 364 3.62 7.65 16.87
C ARG A 364 2.59 7.40 15.76
N LEU A 365 2.62 6.22 15.13
CA LEU A 365 1.60 5.86 14.16
C LEU A 365 0.26 5.62 14.88
N ALA A 366 -0.77 6.32 14.44
CA ALA A 366 -2.11 6.26 15.00
C ALA A 366 -3.08 5.68 13.97
N VAL A 367 -3.97 4.79 14.43
CA VAL A 367 -5.13 4.34 13.64
C VAL A 367 -6.34 5.16 14.04
N THR A 368 -7.10 5.68 13.09
CA THR A 368 -8.26 6.53 13.39
C THR A 368 -9.39 5.73 14.03
N GLN A 369 -10.23 6.37 14.86
CA GLN A 369 -11.43 5.70 15.40
C GLN A 369 -12.35 5.21 14.27
N LYS A 370 -12.42 5.95 13.17
CA LYS A 370 -13.16 5.57 11.97
C LYS A 370 -12.69 4.24 11.39
N GLN A 371 -11.37 4.02 11.30
CA GLN A 371 -10.82 2.75 10.84
C GLN A 371 -11.08 1.63 11.86
N VAL A 372 -10.98 1.91 13.16
CA VAL A 372 -11.34 0.96 14.22
C VAL A 372 -12.80 0.51 14.10
N ASP A 373 -13.71 1.45 13.81
CA ASP A 373 -15.15 1.20 13.70
C ASP A 373 -15.54 0.54 12.37
N ALA A 374 -14.67 0.60 11.35
CA ALA A 374 -14.92 -0.04 10.06
C ALA A 374 -14.93 -1.57 10.16
N TYR A 375 -14.15 -2.16 11.07
CA TYR A 375 -14.12 -3.60 11.31
C TYR A 375 -15.45 -4.11 11.86
N ALA A 376 -15.92 -5.24 11.32
CA ALA A 376 -17.12 -5.91 11.79
C ALA A 376 -16.90 -6.57 13.17
N MET A 377 -18.00 -7.00 13.77
CA MET A 377 -18.00 -8.05 14.79
C MET A 377 -17.61 -9.39 14.15
N ASN A 378 -17.27 -10.38 14.97
CA ASN A 378 -16.85 -11.72 14.51
C ASN A 378 -17.95 -12.51 13.79
N ASP A 379 -19.21 -12.06 13.87
CA ASP A 379 -20.34 -12.58 13.10
C ASP A 379 -20.64 -11.78 11.81
N GLY A 380 -19.79 -10.81 11.47
CA GLY A 380 -19.91 -9.99 10.27
C GLY A 380 -20.87 -8.80 10.37
N ARG A 381 -21.60 -8.61 11.48
CA ARG A 381 -22.41 -7.39 11.71
C ARG A 381 -21.51 -6.19 11.96
N SER A 382 -21.97 -5.01 11.57
CA SER A 382 -21.34 -3.77 12.02
C SER A 382 -21.49 -3.58 13.53
N ILE A 383 -20.62 -2.75 14.13
CA ILE A 383 -20.73 -2.40 15.55
C ILE A 383 -22.08 -1.72 15.88
N THR A 384 -22.68 -1.01 14.92
CA THR A 384 -23.98 -0.36 15.11
C THR A 384 -25.12 -1.38 15.18
N GLU A 385 -25.13 -2.36 14.27
CA GLU A 385 -26.12 -3.44 14.26
C GLU A 385 -25.97 -4.31 15.53
N ALA A 386 -24.74 -4.64 15.94
CA ALA A 386 -24.47 -5.39 17.15
C ALA A 386 -24.83 -4.62 18.42
N GLN A 387 -24.57 -3.30 18.46
CA GLN A 387 -24.97 -2.45 19.58
C GLN A 387 -26.50 -2.41 19.73
N ALA A 388 -27.24 -2.30 18.62
CA ALA A 388 -28.69 -2.32 18.65
C ALA A 388 -29.26 -3.65 19.19
N ALA A 389 -28.52 -4.76 19.03
CA ALA A 389 -28.86 -6.07 19.56
C ALA A 389 -28.34 -6.33 21.00
N GLY A 390 -27.52 -5.43 21.56
CA GLY A 390 -26.91 -5.60 22.88
C GLY A 390 -25.61 -6.42 22.91
N ASP A 391 -25.07 -6.80 21.74
CA ASP A 391 -23.89 -7.65 21.60
C ASP A 391 -22.56 -6.88 21.57
N TYR A 392 -22.64 -5.54 21.45
CA TYR A 392 -21.48 -4.63 21.49
C TYR A 392 -21.52 -3.76 22.76
N GLN A 393 -20.49 -3.89 23.60
CA GLN A 393 -20.40 -3.21 24.89
C GLN A 393 -19.36 -2.09 24.84
N LYS A 394 -19.78 -0.84 25.06
CA LYS A 394 -18.90 0.34 25.06
C LYS A 394 -18.18 0.57 26.38
N GLU A 395 -18.72 0.03 27.46
CA GLU A 395 -18.24 0.25 28.81
C GLU A 395 -17.81 -1.07 29.45
N GLY A 396 -16.98 -0.97 30.49
CA GLY A 396 -16.47 -2.10 31.23
C GLY A 396 -15.15 -2.65 30.70
N PHE A 397 -14.53 -3.49 31.52
CA PHE A 397 -13.20 -4.02 31.31
C PHE A 397 -13.15 -5.51 31.57
N THR A 398 -12.25 -6.18 30.86
CA THR A 398 -11.98 -7.61 31.00
C THR A 398 -11.28 -7.92 32.32
N THR A 399 -11.57 -9.09 32.86
CA THR A 399 -10.96 -9.59 34.10
C THR A 399 -9.82 -10.56 33.78
N GLN A 400 -9.04 -10.95 34.80
CA GLN A 400 -8.00 -11.97 34.64
C GLN A 400 -8.59 -13.32 34.18
N ALA A 401 -9.76 -13.70 34.68
CA ALA A 401 -10.45 -14.92 34.27
C ALA A 401 -10.83 -14.88 32.78
N TYR A 402 -11.23 -13.70 32.27
CA TYR A 402 -11.54 -13.51 30.86
C TYR A 402 -10.30 -13.74 29.99
N ALA A 403 -9.17 -13.15 30.36
CA ALA A 403 -7.90 -13.24 29.62
C ALA A 403 -7.44 -14.69 29.40
N THR A 404 -7.64 -15.59 30.37
CA THR A 404 -7.30 -17.02 30.23
C THR A 404 -8.12 -17.72 29.14
N THR A 405 -9.36 -17.29 28.93
CA THR A 405 -10.26 -17.88 27.92
C THR A 405 -10.24 -17.16 26.57
N ASN A 406 -9.76 -15.92 26.54
CA ASN A 406 -9.66 -15.11 25.33
C ASN A 406 -8.36 -14.27 25.34
N PRO A 407 -7.25 -14.78 24.77
CA PRO A 407 -5.96 -14.11 24.82
C PRO A 407 -5.89 -12.83 23.99
N PHE A 408 -6.85 -12.57 23.08
CA PHE A 408 -6.94 -11.27 22.42
C PHE A 408 -7.22 -10.16 23.42
N LEU A 409 -7.93 -10.45 24.51
CA LEU A 409 -8.27 -9.46 25.51
C LEU A 409 -7.66 -9.83 26.87
N PRO A 410 -6.39 -9.46 27.11
CA PRO A 410 -5.79 -9.48 28.43
C PRO A 410 -6.65 -8.76 29.48
N ALA A 411 -6.32 -8.89 30.76
CA ALA A 411 -7.04 -8.19 31.81
C ALA A 411 -6.97 -6.65 31.64
N LYS A 412 -7.99 -5.94 32.12
CA LYS A 412 -8.09 -4.47 32.07
C LYS A 412 -8.18 -3.88 30.65
N VAL A 413 -8.63 -4.66 29.67
CA VAL A 413 -8.92 -4.19 28.30
C VAL A 413 -10.40 -3.83 28.19
N SER A 414 -10.71 -2.75 27.47
CA SER A 414 -12.10 -2.33 27.24
C SER A 414 -12.88 -3.39 26.46
N LEU A 415 -14.13 -3.62 26.88
CA LEU A 415 -15.04 -4.57 26.23
C LEU A 415 -15.46 -4.15 24.81
N MET A 416 -15.19 -2.90 24.41
CA MET A 416 -15.44 -2.41 23.05
C MET A 416 -14.59 -3.11 21.97
N TYR A 417 -13.51 -3.78 22.39
CA TYR A 417 -12.64 -4.57 21.51
C TYR A 417 -13.00 -6.06 21.52
N ASN A 418 -14.08 -6.45 22.20
CA ASN A 418 -14.52 -7.82 22.26
C ASN A 418 -15.24 -8.27 20.98
N ASN A 419 -15.11 -9.55 20.66
CA ASN A 419 -15.81 -10.22 19.57
C ASN A 419 -15.72 -9.47 18.22
N ARG A 420 -14.56 -8.89 17.92
CA ARG A 420 -14.30 -8.25 16.61
C ARG A 420 -13.84 -9.30 15.61
N GLU A 421 -13.91 -8.98 14.32
CA GLU A 421 -13.41 -9.91 13.30
C GLU A 421 -11.90 -10.18 13.44
N PRO A 422 -11.40 -11.36 13.02
CA PRO A 422 -9.98 -11.72 13.15
C PRO A 422 -8.98 -10.71 12.57
N ARG A 423 -9.33 -10.02 11.48
CA ARG A 423 -8.48 -8.99 10.86
C ARG A 423 -8.27 -7.77 11.75
N PHE A 424 -9.21 -7.47 12.66
CA PHE A 424 -9.07 -6.42 13.67
C PHE A 424 -7.89 -6.76 14.59
N TYR A 425 -7.87 -7.96 15.18
CA TYR A 425 -6.81 -8.38 16.10
C TYR A 425 -5.45 -8.56 15.42
N ALA A 426 -5.43 -8.87 14.11
CA ALA A 426 -4.20 -8.89 13.33
C ALA A 426 -3.66 -7.49 13.04
N SER A 427 -4.55 -6.50 12.82
CA SER A 427 -4.17 -5.20 12.26
C SER A 427 -4.10 -4.07 13.28
N ILE A 428 -4.82 -4.16 14.40
CA ILE A 428 -5.05 -3.06 15.32
C ILE A 428 -4.39 -3.32 16.68
N GLY A 429 -3.50 -2.43 17.09
CA GLY A 429 -2.94 -2.38 18.44
C GLY A 429 -3.76 -1.42 19.30
N TYR A 430 -4.73 -1.93 20.05
CA TYR A 430 -5.56 -1.14 20.95
C TYR A 430 -4.93 -0.98 22.33
N ASN A 431 -5.44 -0.02 23.12
CA ASN A 431 -5.04 0.17 24.51
C ASN A 431 -5.26 -1.09 25.34
N GLY A 432 -4.18 -1.62 25.93
CA GLY A 432 -4.16 -2.88 26.67
C GLY A 432 -3.85 -4.12 25.82
N SER A 433 -3.53 -3.97 24.53
CA SER A 433 -3.09 -5.09 23.67
C SER A 433 -1.73 -5.64 24.11
N LEU A 434 -1.53 -6.94 23.90
CA LEU A 434 -0.27 -7.63 24.17
C LEU A 434 0.71 -7.42 23.01
N TRP A 435 2.01 -7.27 23.30
CA TRP A 435 3.11 -7.27 22.35
C TRP A 435 4.12 -8.34 22.79
N GLU A 436 4.13 -9.44 22.07
CA GLU A 436 4.76 -10.70 22.47
C GLU A 436 6.29 -10.60 22.60
N ALA A 437 6.94 -9.94 21.65
CA ALA A 437 8.37 -9.65 21.57
C ALA A 437 9.24 -10.84 22.00
N SER A 438 8.91 -12.04 21.54
CA SER A 438 9.39 -13.30 22.13
C SER A 438 10.89 -13.53 21.95
N SER A 439 11.55 -12.82 21.02
CA SER A 439 13.01 -12.83 20.88
C SER A 439 13.75 -11.96 21.90
N ALA A 440 13.05 -11.14 22.69
CA ALA A 440 13.69 -10.31 23.70
C ALA A 440 14.42 -11.18 24.73
N SER A 441 15.68 -10.81 25.01
CA SER A 441 16.52 -11.50 25.99
C SER A 441 15.99 -11.33 27.42
N GLU A 442 15.46 -10.14 27.71
CA GLU A 442 14.97 -9.77 29.03
C GLU A 442 13.48 -10.15 29.18
N PRO A 443 13.11 -10.93 30.21
CA PRO A 443 11.74 -11.41 30.38
C PRO A 443 10.67 -10.32 30.52
N GLU A 444 11.04 -9.14 31.01
CA GLU A 444 10.11 -8.01 31.22
C GLU A 444 9.56 -7.39 29.94
N PHE A 445 10.24 -7.61 28.80
CA PHE A 445 9.78 -7.14 27.50
C PHE A 445 8.96 -8.18 26.75
N ARG A 446 8.95 -9.44 27.20
CA ARG A 446 8.15 -10.51 26.58
C ARG A 446 6.72 -10.45 27.06
N ASP A 447 5.77 -10.66 26.16
CA ASP A 447 4.34 -10.59 26.43
C ASP A 447 3.95 -9.27 27.13
N PHE A 448 4.50 -8.16 26.62
CA PHE A 448 4.31 -6.84 27.18
C PHE A 448 2.90 -6.30 26.88
N GLN A 449 2.10 -6.05 27.91
CA GLN A 449 0.80 -5.41 27.77
C GLN A 449 0.96 -3.88 27.78
N VAL A 450 0.65 -3.23 26.66
CA VAL A 450 0.84 -1.78 26.52
C VAL A 450 -0.38 -0.97 26.95
N PHE A 451 -0.16 0.13 27.68
CA PHE A 451 -1.20 1.12 27.97
C PHE A 451 -0.76 2.55 27.58
N TYR A 452 -1.65 3.27 26.91
CA TYR A 452 -1.45 4.61 26.36
C TYR A 452 -2.00 5.73 27.25
N TYR A 453 -2.24 5.44 28.54
CA TYR A 453 -2.70 6.44 29.50
C TYR A 453 -1.65 7.54 29.70
N ARG A 454 -2.12 8.77 29.92
CA ARG A 454 -1.27 9.94 30.16
C ARG A 454 -0.33 9.68 31.35
N GLY A 455 0.95 9.99 31.17
CA GLY A 455 1.98 9.83 32.20
C GLY A 455 2.70 8.48 32.17
N LEU A 456 2.15 7.46 31.50
CA LEU A 456 2.86 6.20 31.23
C LEU A 456 3.82 6.35 30.05
N ASN A 457 4.89 5.54 30.01
CA ASN A 457 5.98 5.66 29.03
C ASN A 457 5.50 5.65 27.56
N ASP A 458 4.46 4.86 27.27
CA ASP A 458 3.88 4.73 25.93
C ASP A 458 2.72 5.71 25.66
N GLY A 459 2.20 6.39 26.69
CA GLY A 459 1.16 7.41 26.57
C GLY A 459 1.69 8.83 26.41
N LYS A 460 0.77 9.81 26.42
CA LYS A 460 1.12 11.24 26.32
C LYS A 460 1.97 11.69 27.53
N GLN A 461 3.08 12.36 27.27
CA GLN A 461 4.04 12.83 28.27
C GLN A 461 4.06 14.36 28.37
N GLY A 462 3.52 14.91 29.45
CA GLY A 462 3.43 16.37 29.64
C GLY A 462 2.61 17.03 28.52
N PHE A 463 3.25 17.88 27.72
CA PHE A 463 2.70 18.50 26.52
C PHE A 463 3.13 17.81 25.21
N LYS A 464 4.05 16.84 25.28
CA LYS A 464 4.57 16.15 24.09
C LYS A 464 3.59 15.09 23.63
N GLU A 465 3.27 15.13 22.34
CA GLU A 465 2.34 14.23 21.66
C GLU A 465 3.06 13.09 20.94
N ASP A 466 4.18 12.64 21.51
CA ASP A 466 4.96 11.50 21.01
C ASP A 466 4.32 10.16 21.43
N CYS A 467 3.08 9.93 21.02
CA CYS A 467 2.31 8.71 21.28
C CYS A 467 1.28 8.53 20.15
N PRO A 468 0.59 7.37 20.03
CA PRO A 468 -0.51 7.24 19.09
C PRO A 468 -1.62 8.23 19.50
N LEU A 469 -1.81 9.30 18.71
CA LEU A 469 -2.70 10.40 19.08
C LEU A 469 -4.16 9.96 19.32
N THR A 470 -4.58 8.87 18.67
CA THR A 470 -5.91 8.29 18.80
C THR A 470 -6.01 7.27 19.94
N GLY A 471 -4.92 6.99 20.67
CA GLY A 471 -4.83 5.93 21.67
C GLY A 471 -4.87 4.51 21.10
N VAL A 472 -4.76 4.37 19.77
CA VAL A 472 -4.76 3.10 19.04
C VAL A 472 -3.69 3.17 17.94
N THR A 473 -2.93 2.09 17.76
CA THR A 473 -1.82 1.98 16.78
C THR A 473 -2.05 0.83 15.80
N LEU A 474 -1.17 0.72 14.80
CA LEU A 474 -1.18 -0.35 13.81
C LEU A 474 -0.37 -1.58 14.30
N LYS A 475 -0.91 -2.79 14.17
CA LYS A 475 -0.21 -4.06 14.50
C LYS A 475 -0.02 -5.00 13.29
N LYS A 476 -0.58 -4.66 12.12
CA LYS A 476 -0.61 -5.51 10.90
C LYS A 476 0.74 -6.10 10.51
N PHE A 477 1.80 -5.31 10.61
CA PHE A 477 3.14 -5.69 10.19
C PHE A 477 4.00 -6.23 11.33
N TYR A 478 3.47 -6.46 12.53
CA TYR A 478 4.26 -6.88 13.68
C TYR A 478 4.32 -8.41 13.79
N ASN A 479 5.54 -8.96 13.81
CA ASN A 479 5.77 -10.36 14.14
C ASN A 479 5.85 -10.55 15.65
N GLN A 480 5.34 -11.66 16.17
CA GLN A 480 5.44 -12.00 17.60
C GLN A 480 6.90 -12.07 18.09
N GLU A 481 7.85 -12.40 17.21
CA GLU A 481 9.28 -12.48 17.52
C GLU A 481 9.97 -11.12 17.41
N ASP A 482 9.34 -10.09 16.84
CA ASP A 482 9.99 -8.79 16.65
C ASP A 482 10.31 -8.16 18.01
N SER A 483 11.60 -7.98 18.29
CA SER A 483 12.10 -7.16 19.39
C SER A 483 13.26 -6.28 18.95
N ARG A 484 13.26 -5.04 19.44
CA ARG A 484 14.33 -4.05 19.26
C ARG A 484 15.13 -3.81 20.53
N THR A 485 14.82 -4.57 21.59
CA THR A 485 15.56 -4.53 22.86
C THR A 485 16.89 -5.28 22.70
N GLU A 486 17.76 -5.19 23.70
CA GLU A 486 19.08 -5.81 23.64
C GLU A 486 18.98 -7.34 23.43
N GLY A 487 19.73 -7.84 22.43
CA GLY A 487 19.73 -9.25 22.00
C GLY A 487 18.47 -9.74 21.26
N GLY A 488 17.46 -8.89 21.07
CA GLY A 488 16.30 -9.17 20.22
C GLY A 488 16.63 -9.09 18.72
N TYR A 489 15.75 -9.65 17.88
CA TYR A 489 15.85 -9.54 16.42
C TYR A 489 14.52 -9.19 15.77
N LEU A 490 14.59 -8.78 14.51
CA LEU A 490 13.43 -8.48 13.67
C LEU A 490 13.30 -9.53 12.56
N VAL A 491 12.10 -10.06 12.38
CA VAL A 491 11.79 -10.98 11.29
C VAL A 491 11.74 -10.20 9.98
N ALA A 492 12.42 -10.68 8.95
CA ALA A 492 12.37 -10.07 7.63
C ALA A 492 10.97 -10.23 7.01
N LYS A 493 10.43 -9.13 6.49
CA LYS A 493 9.07 -9.06 5.94
C LYS A 493 9.13 -8.76 4.45
N THR A 494 8.23 -9.35 3.68
CA THR A 494 8.11 -9.07 2.24
C THR A 494 6.98 -8.08 2.03
N GLU A 495 7.22 -7.05 1.21
CA GLU A 495 6.15 -6.15 0.78
C GLU A 495 5.28 -6.80 -0.30
N MET A 496 3.96 -6.66 -0.19
CA MET A 496 2.99 -7.05 -1.21
C MET A 496 2.61 -5.83 -2.05
N THR A 497 3.44 -5.49 -3.03
CA THR A 497 3.15 -4.36 -3.93
C THR A 497 1.91 -4.64 -4.78
N ILE A 498 1.70 -5.89 -5.18
CA ILE A 498 0.48 -6.40 -5.81
C ILE A 498 0.22 -7.79 -5.21
N ARG A 499 -1.02 -8.08 -4.80
CA ARG A 499 -1.41 -9.40 -4.29
C ARG A 499 -2.77 -9.87 -4.79
N TYR A 500 -3.01 -11.17 -4.70
CA TYR A 500 -4.20 -11.79 -5.27
C TYR A 500 -5.52 -11.28 -4.67
N GLY A 501 -5.56 -11.01 -3.35
CA GLY A 501 -6.75 -10.43 -2.73
C GLY A 501 -7.17 -9.06 -3.31
N GLU A 502 -6.21 -8.26 -3.77
CA GLU A 502 -6.51 -7.02 -4.49
C GLU A 502 -7.22 -7.32 -5.82
N MET A 503 -6.74 -8.30 -6.59
CA MET A 503 -7.31 -8.63 -7.91
C MET A 503 -8.76 -9.10 -7.82
N LEU A 504 -9.09 -9.88 -6.78
CA LEU A 504 -10.47 -10.28 -6.48
C LEU A 504 -11.36 -9.05 -6.18
N LEU A 505 -10.87 -8.10 -5.39
CA LEU A 505 -11.61 -6.86 -5.10
C LEU A 505 -11.79 -5.99 -6.35
N ILE A 506 -10.75 -5.86 -7.19
CA ILE A 506 -10.85 -5.11 -8.47
C ILE A 506 -11.92 -5.75 -9.36
N TYR A 507 -11.92 -7.07 -9.48
CA TYR A 507 -12.87 -7.79 -10.32
C TYR A 507 -14.32 -7.60 -9.82
N ALA A 508 -14.56 -7.79 -8.53
CA ALA A 508 -15.88 -7.57 -7.94
C ALA A 508 -16.35 -6.11 -8.06
N GLU A 509 -15.45 -5.14 -7.90
CA GLU A 509 -15.77 -3.72 -8.10
C GLU A 509 -16.20 -3.44 -9.53
N ALA A 510 -15.38 -3.88 -10.49
CA ALA A 510 -15.62 -3.58 -11.89
C ALA A 510 -16.89 -4.23 -12.42
N LEU A 511 -17.19 -5.47 -12.02
CA LEU A 511 -18.45 -6.13 -12.38
C LEU A 511 -19.69 -5.45 -11.80
N ASN A 512 -19.60 -4.94 -10.57
CA ASN A 512 -20.74 -4.29 -9.92
C ASN A 512 -21.18 -3.01 -10.65
N GLU A 513 -20.24 -2.31 -11.28
CA GLU A 513 -20.50 -1.04 -11.95
C GLU A 513 -21.08 -1.18 -13.36
N LEU A 514 -21.10 -2.39 -13.93
CA LEU A 514 -21.73 -2.66 -15.22
C LEU A 514 -23.27 -2.66 -15.12
N SER A 515 -23.93 -2.33 -16.21
CA SER A 515 -25.39 -2.42 -16.31
C SER A 515 -25.85 -3.86 -16.50
N ASP A 516 -26.99 -4.22 -15.89
CA ASP A 516 -27.55 -5.56 -16.02
C ASP A 516 -27.92 -5.88 -17.48
N GLY A 517 -27.53 -7.07 -17.93
CA GLY A 517 -27.80 -7.56 -19.29
C GLY A 517 -26.89 -7.01 -20.40
N GLN A 518 -26.04 -6.02 -20.09
CA GLN A 518 -25.06 -5.51 -21.05
C GLN A 518 -23.83 -6.43 -21.11
N VAL A 519 -23.45 -6.82 -22.33
CA VAL A 519 -22.26 -7.65 -22.59
C VAL A 519 -21.25 -6.85 -23.39
N TYR A 520 -19.99 -6.90 -22.96
CA TYR A 520 -18.85 -6.30 -23.62
C TYR A 520 -17.89 -7.39 -24.09
N HIS A 521 -17.55 -7.35 -25.38
CA HIS A 521 -16.52 -8.22 -25.97
C HIS A 521 -15.20 -7.45 -26.04
N LEU A 522 -14.17 -8.01 -25.41
CA LEU A 522 -12.85 -7.39 -25.27
C LEU A 522 -11.76 -8.37 -25.67
N ALA A 523 -10.62 -7.86 -26.13
CA ALA A 523 -9.44 -8.67 -26.36
C ALA A 523 -8.68 -8.91 -25.04
N THR A 524 -8.39 -10.16 -24.73
CA THR A 524 -7.47 -10.53 -23.64
C THR A 524 -6.04 -10.11 -23.99
N TYR A 525 -5.14 -10.15 -23.01
CA TYR A 525 -3.71 -9.95 -23.29
C TYR A 525 -3.14 -10.99 -24.27
N THR A 526 -3.78 -12.12 -24.55
CA THR A 526 -3.35 -13.08 -25.58
C THR A 526 -4.02 -12.88 -26.94
N GLY A 527 -4.92 -11.90 -27.07
CA GLY A 527 -5.68 -11.64 -28.29
C GLY A 527 -6.93 -12.51 -28.46
N GLY A 528 -7.31 -13.28 -27.44
CA GLY A 528 -8.58 -14.00 -27.41
C GLY A 528 -9.75 -13.06 -27.10
N ASP A 529 -10.96 -13.47 -27.47
CA ASP A 529 -12.18 -12.74 -27.09
C ASP A 529 -12.61 -13.13 -25.66
N VAL A 530 -12.98 -12.13 -24.85
CA VAL A 530 -13.60 -12.33 -23.54
C VAL A 530 -14.89 -11.52 -23.43
N ALA A 531 -15.97 -12.20 -23.07
CA ALA A 531 -17.24 -11.58 -22.76
C ALA A 531 -17.29 -11.17 -21.27
N ILE A 532 -17.54 -9.89 -21.02
CA ILE A 532 -17.67 -9.31 -19.69
C ILE A 532 -19.08 -8.72 -19.54
N GLN A 533 -19.76 -9.08 -18.45
CA GLN A 533 -21.06 -8.56 -18.07
C GLN A 533 -21.18 -8.56 -16.55
N ARG A 534 -22.10 -7.76 -16.00
CA ARG A 534 -22.42 -7.84 -14.57
C ARG A 534 -22.86 -9.27 -14.22
N ASN A 535 -22.18 -9.88 -13.26
CA ASN A 535 -22.46 -11.26 -12.84
C ASN A 535 -22.31 -11.41 -11.32
N VAL A 536 -23.42 -11.72 -10.66
CA VAL A 536 -23.49 -11.87 -9.20
C VAL A 536 -22.68 -13.05 -8.70
N ASP A 537 -22.64 -14.17 -9.42
CA ASP A 537 -21.89 -15.36 -9.02
C ASP A 537 -20.38 -15.12 -9.10
N GLU A 538 -19.91 -14.36 -10.09
CA GLU A 538 -18.51 -13.94 -10.24
C GLU A 538 -18.11 -12.91 -9.16
N MET A 539 -18.99 -11.95 -8.86
CA MET A 539 -18.81 -11.03 -7.73
C MET A 539 -18.72 -11.79 -6.41
N ARG A 540 -19.62 -12.77 -6.20
CA ARG A 540 -19.63 -13.63 -5.01
C ARG A 540 -18.39 -14.50 -4.95
N TYR A 541 -17.96 -15.08 -6.07
CA TYR A 541 -16.75 -15.87 -6.17
C TYR A 541 -15.57 -15.12 -5.57
N ALA A 542 -15.40 -13.85 -5.93
CA ALA A 542 -14.32 -13.00 -5.44
C ALA A 542 -14.45 -12.64 -3.95
N ILE A 543 -15.61 -12.09 -3.55
CA ILE A 543 -15.79 -11.56 -2.19
C ILE A 543 -15.89 -12.67 -1.14
N LYS A 544 -16.60 -13.76 -1.45
CA LYS A 544 -16.76 -14.88 -0.53
C LYS A 544 -15.41 -15.44 -0.09
N ARG A 545 -14.45 -15.58 -1.01
CA ARG A 545 -13.09 -16.07 -0.70
C ARG A 545 -12.38 -15.19 0.33
N ILE A 546 -12.43 -13.88 0.17
CA ILE A 546 -11.83 -12.92 1.10
C ILE A 546 -12.48 -13.04 2.48
N ARG A 547 -13.83 -13.07 2.51
CA ARG A 547 -14.62 -13.10 3.74
C ARG A 547 -14.51 -14.44 4.47
N MET A 548 -14.50 -15.57 3.76
CA MET A 548 -14.30 -16.90 4.35
C MET A 548 -12.89 -17.04 4.92
N ARG A 549 -11.86 -16.52 4.21
CA ARG A 549 -10.49 -16.48 4.75
C ARG A 549 -10.43 -15.65 6.03
N ALA A 550 -11.14 -14.52 6.07
CA ALA A 550 -11.24 -13.66 7.24
C ALA A 550 -12.17 -14.18 8.35
N GLY A 551 -12.90 -15.28 8.13
CA GLY A 551 -13.78 -15.87 9.13
C GLY A 551 -15.02 -15.03 9.43
N VAL A 552 -15.55 -14.32 8.43
CA VAL A 552 -16.79 -13.54 8.52
C VAL A 552 -17.80 -14.00 7.46
N PRO A 553 -19.12 -14.06 7.77
CA PRO A 553 -20.15 -14.50 6.82
C PRO A 553 -20.13 -13.74 5.50
N ASP A 554 -20.47 -14.40 4.38
CA ASP A 554 -20.62 -13.75 3.08
C ASP A 554 -21.81 -12.76 3.07
N TYR A 555 -21.87 -11.90 2.07
CA TYR A 555 -23.00 -11.00 1.88
C TYR A 555 -24.24 -11.74 1.39
N THR A 556 -25.41 -11.17 1.68
CA THR A 556 -26.70 -11.72 1.27
C THR A 556 -26.97 -11.49 -0.22
N ASP A 557 -27.90 -12.26 -0.78
CA ASP A 557 -28.37 -12.06 -2.15
C ASP A 557 -28.98 -10.67 -2.33
N ALA A 558 -29.65 -10.12 -1.31
CA ALA A 558 -30.19 -8.77 -1.35
C ALA A 558 -29.09 -7.72 -1.55
N THR A 559 -27.94 -7.91 -0.89
CA THR A 559 -26.76 -7.05 -1.07
C THR A 559 -26.18 -7.21 -2.46
N TYR A 560 -25.90 -8.44 -2.92
CA TYR A 560 -25.31 -8.65 -4.26
C TYR A 560 -26.21 -8.16 -5.41
N ASN A 561 -27.52 -8.26 -5.26
CA ASN A 561 -28.48 -7.78 -6.26
C ASN A 561 -28.69 -6.25 -6.22
N ASN A 562 -28.22 -5.56 -5.16
CA ASN A 562 -28.32 -4.12 -5.03
C ASN A 562 -26.95 -3.46 -5.26
N ARG A 563 -26.75 -2.91 -6.45
CA ARG A 563 -25.50 -2.25 -6.85
C ARG A 563 -24.98 -1.21 -5.85
N ASN A 564 -25.87 -0.41 -5.27
CA ASN A 564 -25.48 0.65 -4.34
C ASN A 564 -25.10 0.09 -2.96
N ASP A 565 -25.87 -0.86 -2.44
CA ASP A 565 -25.55 -1.52 -1.17
C ASP A 565 -24.23 -2.31 -1.28
N PHE A 566 -24.08 -3.12 -2.33
CA PHE A 566 -22.84 -3.84 -2.59
C PHE A 566 -21.65 -2.90 -2.74
N ARG A 567 -21.79 -1.76 -3.44
CA ARG A 567 -20.71 -0.77 -3.54
C ARG A 567 -20.25 -0.30 -2.16
N VAL A 568 -21.16 0.04 -1.25
CA VAL A 568 -20.81 0.48 0.11
C VAL A 568 -20.08 -0.62 0.88
N LYS A 569 -20.60 -1.86 0.82
CA LYS A 569 -19.99 -3.02 1.49
C LYS A 569 -18.62 -3.35 0.90
N LEU A 570 -18.46 -3.29 -0.41
CA LEU A 570 -17.22 -3.51 -1.13
C LEU A 570 -16.15 -2.46 -0.78
N LYS A 571 -16.51 -1.17 -0.76
CA LYS A 571 -15.60 -0.10 -0.33
C LYS A 571 -15.07 -0.36 1.08
N ARG A 572 -15.93 -0.84 1.99
CA ARG A 572 -15.55 -1.22 3.35
C ARG A 572 -14.68 -2.48 3.40
N GLU A 573 -15.01 -3.52 2.64
CA GLU A 573 -14.18 -4.73 2.53
C GLU A 573 -12.77 -4.38 2.03
N ARG A 574 -12.68 -3.50 1.03
CA ARG A 574 -11.41 -3.01 0.47
C ARG A 574 -10.61 -2.20 1.50
N GLN A 575 -11.26 -1.33 2.27
CA GLN A 575 -10.65 -0.56 3.36
C GLN A 575 -10.05 -1.46 4.46
N ILE A 576 -10.73 -2.56 4.81
CA ILE A 576 -10.28 -3.49 5.85
C ILE A 576 -9.15 -4.38 5.33
N GLU A 577 -9.38 -4.99 4.17
CA GLU A 577 -8.49 -5.98 3.57
C GLU A 577 -7.14 -5.34 3.20
N LEU A 578 -7.15 -4.14 2.62
CA LEU A 578 -5.95 -3.43 2.13
C LEU A 578 -5.42 -2.35 3.09
N LEU A 579 -5.80 -2.38 4.38
CA LEU A 579 -5.32 -1.39 5.36
C LEU A 579 -3.79 -1.31 5.38
N GLY A 580 -3.23 -0.11 5.23
CA GLY A 580 -1.78 0.14 5.28
C GLY A 580 -0.99 -0.47 4.12
N GLU A 581 -1.63 -0.77 2.99
CA GLU A 581 -0.99 -1.34 1.81
C GLU A 581 -1.05 -0.39 0.61
N ASN A 582 0.11 -0.08 0.02
CA ASN A 582 0.31 0.74 -1.19
C ASN A 582 -0.44 2.09 -1.23
N SER A 583 -0.78 2.65 -0.08
CA SER A 583 -1.63 3.83 0.10
C SER A 583 -2.97 3.67 -0.63
N MET A 584 -3.51 2.45 -0.65
CA MET A 584 -4.76 2.13 -1.34
C MET A 584 -5.90 3.03 -0.87
N ARG A 585 -6.05 3.21 0.45
CA ARG A 585 -7.14 4.05 1.00
C ARG A 585 -7.08 5.49 0.51
N TYR A 586 -5.88 6.08 0.52
CA TYR A 586 -5.64 7.44 0.03
C TYR A 586 -6.13 7.64 -1.41
N PHE A 587 -5.78 6.70 -2.28
CA PHE A 587 -6.13 6.77 -3.69
C PHE A 587 -7.56 6.31 -3.97
N ASP A 588 -8.07 5.35 -3.22
CA ASP A 588 -9.45 4.85 -3.32
C ASP A 588 -10.45 5.99 -3.02
N LEU A 589 -10.21 6.77 -1.96
CA LEU A 589 -11.03 7.95 -1.66
C LEU A 589 -11.02 8.99 -2.78
N ARG A 590 -9.87 9.19 -3.44
CA ARG A 590 -9.73 10.16 -4.54
C ARG A 590 -10.42 9.67 -5.79
N ARG A 591 -10.17 8.43 -6.22
CA ARG A 591 -10.75 7.88 -7.45
C ARG A 591 -12.27 7.72 -7.34
N TRP A 592 -12.80 7.42 -6.16
CA TRP A 592 -14.25 7.38 -5.90
C TRP A 592 -14.89 8.76 -5.73
N LYS A 593 -14.08 9.82 -5.59
CA LYS A 593 -14.50 11.17 -5.20
C LYS A 593 -15.10 11.28 -3.79
N ASP A 594 -14.83 10.32 -2.91
CA ASP A 594 -15.28 10.37 -1.52
C ASP A 594 -14.40 11.27 -0.63
N ALA A 595 -13.18 11.61 -1.07
CA ALA A 595 -12.20 12.37 -0.29
C ALA A 595 -12.74 13.70 0.28
N MET A 596 -13.54 14.47 -0.48
CA MET A 596 -14.17 15.71 -0.01
C MET A 596 -15.04 15.53 1.24
N ILE A 597 -15.61 14.33 1.43
CA ILE A 597 -16.42 14.01 2.60
C ILE A 597 -15.55 13.34 3.66
N GLU A 598 -14.79 12.32 3.27
CA GLU A 598 -14.12 11.41 4.21
C GLU A 598 -12.85 11.99 4.81
N GLU A 599 -12.10 12.80 4.06
CA GLU A 599 -10.85 13.43 4.54
C GLU A 599 -11.12 14.70 5.36
N ASN A 600 -12.24 15.38 5.13
CA ASN A 600 -12.66 16.56 5.89
C ASN A 600 -13.35 16.24 7.24
N GLN A 601 -13.53 14.95 7.56
CA GLN A 601 -14.01 14.57 8.88
C GLN A 601 -12.96 14.87 9.95
N LEU A 602 -13.42 15.35 11.10
CA LEU A 602 -12.56 15.61 12.26
C LEU A 602 -11.90 14.30 12.70
N LEU A 603 -10.58 14.35 12.92
CA LEU A 603 -9.84 13.21 13.43
C LEU A 603 -10.31 12.89 14.86
N GLN A 604 -10.71 11.64 15.08
CA GLN A 604 -11.23 11.16 16.37
C GLN A 604 -10.47 9.93 16.87
N GLY A 605 -10.40 9.78 18.19
CA GLY A 605 -9.79 8.66 18.89
C GLY A 605 -10.18 8.62 20.37
N CYS A 606 -9.43 7.84 21.14
CA CYS A 606 -9.46 7.85 22.60
C CYS A 606 -8.95 9.17 23.17
N ASN A 607 -9.35 9.50 24.39
CA ASN A 607 -8.87 10.67 25.12
C ASN A 607 -7.50 10.40 25.79
N ILE A 608 -6.42 10.67 25.05
CA ILE A 608 -5.03 10.49 25.51
C ILE A 608 -4.62 11.41 26.68
N ASN A 609 -5.49 12.30 27.15
CA ASN A 609 -5.22 13.16 28.30
C ASN A 609 -5.61 12.53 29.65
N ILE A 610 -6.19 11.32 29.64
CA ILE A 610 -6.63 10.58 30.83
C ILE A 610 -5.48 9.73 31.36
N SER A 611 -5.19 9.85 32.66
CA SER A 611 -4.20 9.02 33.37
C SER A 611 -4.77 7.64 33.75
N ASP A 612 -3.93 6.78 34.30
CA ASP A 612 -4.27 5.44 34.78
C ASP A 612 -5.02 5.41 36.13
N ASP A 613 -5.67 6.51 36.52
CA ASP A 613 -6.52 6.57 37.71
C ASP A 613 -7.77 5.70 37.48
N GLU A 614 -7.92 4.63 38.27
CA GLU A 614 -8.99 3.64 38.15
C GLU A 614 -10.40 4.25 38.12
N LYS A 615 -10.60 5.41 38.73
CA LYS A 615 -11.90 6.12 38.72
C LYS A 615 -12.19 6.82 37.39
N ARG A 616 -11.16 7.04 36.57
CA ARG A 616 -11.20 7.85 35.35
C ARG A 616 -10.77 7.11 34.10
N ILE A 617 -10.15 5.92 34.20
CA ILE A 617 -9.69 5.16 33.02
C ILE A 617 -10.79 4.92 31.97
N ALA A 618 -12.06 4.81 32.37
CA ALA A 618 -13.18 4.70 31.44
C ALA A 618 -13.32 5.93 30.53
N ASP A 619 -12.93 7.13 31.00
CA ASP A 619 -12.96 8.37 30.21
C ASP A 619 -11.95 8.35 29.05
N PHE A 620 -10.90 7.51 29.12
CA PHE A 620 -9.95 7.35 28.02
C PHE A 620 -10.66 6.85 26.76
N TYR A 621 -11.65 5.97 26.90
CA TYR A 621 -12.33 5.33 25.78
C TYR A 621 -13.48 6.15 25.21
N LYS A 622 -13.75 7.35 25.76
CA LYS A 622 -14.77 8.25 25.21
C LYS A 622 -14.27 8.86 23.91
N PRO A 623 -15.02 8.74 22.79
CA PRO A 623 -14.64 9.34 21.52
C PRO A 623 -14.34 10.84 21.68
N THR A 624 -13.12 11.23 21.33
CA THR A 624 -12.61 12.59 21.51
C THR A 624 -12.02 13.08 20.19
N ILE A 625 -12.35 14.32 19.85
CA ILE A 625 -11.77 15.02 18.70
C ILE A 625 -10.32 15.40 19.03
N ILE A 626 -9.41 15.09 18.13
CA ILE A 626 -7.99 15.42 18.25
C ILE A 626 -7.78 16.82 17.68
N THR A 627 -7.93 17.82 18.54
CA THR A 627 -7.93 19.24 18.11
C THR A 627 -6.57 19.76 17.66
N SER A 628 -5.49 19.01 17.88
CA SER A 628 -4.13 19.37 17.40
C SER A 628 -3.91 19.08 15.92
N VAL A 629 -4.86 18.41 15.25
CA VAL A 629 -4.77 18.07 13.82
C VAL A 629 -5.96 18.65 13.08
N HIS A 630 -5.69 19.55 12.12
CA HIS A 630 -6.73 20.20 11.32
C HIS A 630 -6.80 19.58 9.94
N LYS A 631 -7.57 18.50 9.76
CA LYS A 631 -7.71 17.88 8.44
C LYS A 631 -8.43 18.82 7.46
N VAL A 632 -7.82 19.03 6.29
CA VAL A 632 -8.36 19.83 5.19
C VAL A 632 -8.21 19.04 3.89
N PHE A 633 -9.31 18.97 3.14
CA PHE A 633 -9.31 18.49 1.77
C PHE A 633 -10.15 19.40 0.88
N GLU A 634 -9.52 19.95 -0.15
CA GLU A 634 -10.16 20.87 -1.10
C GLU A 634 -10.19 20.27 -2.51
N GLN A 635 -11.03 20.81 -3.39
CA GLN A 635 -11.19 20.32 -4.76
C GLN A 635 -9.86 20.21 -5.53
N ARG A 636 -8.93 21.16 -5.32
CA ARG A 636 -7.60 21.13 -5.95
C ARG A 636 -6.76 19.93 -5.53
N MET A 637 -7.00 19.37 -4.34
CA MET A 637 -6.21 18.28 -3.73
C MET A 637 -6.51 16.89 -4.29
N TYR A 638 -7.46 16.76 -5.23
CA TYR A 638 -7.61 15.54 -6.03
C TYR A 638 -6.38 15.26 -6.90
N LEU A 639 -5.67 16.32 -7.34
CA LEU A 639 -4.45 16.23 -8.12
C LEU A 639 -3.37 17.09 -7.48
N TRP A 640 -2.13 16.61 -7.44
CA TRP A 640 -1.05 17.38 -6.84
C TRP A 640 -0.60 18.56 -7.71
N PRO A 641 -0.07 19.63 -7.11
CA PRO A 641 0.55 20.72 -7.86
C PRO A 641 1.81 20.22 -8.57
N PHE A 642 1.99 20.60 -9.83
CA PHE A 642 3.31 20.51 -10.46
C PHE A 642 4.26 21.51 -9.79
N PRO A 643 5.51 21.13 -9.49
CA PRO A 643 6.46 22.05 -8.88
C PRO A 643 6.78 23.24 -9.79
N THR A 644 6.91 24.44 -9.21
CA THR A 644 7.15 25.68 -9.97
C THR A 644 8.44 25.63 -10.81
N TYR A 645 9.47 24.94 -10.34
CA TYR A 645 10.71 24.81 -11.11
C TYR A 645 10.56 23.89 -12.34
N GLU A 646 9.63 22.94 -12.34
CA GLU A 646 9.33 22.13 -13.52
C GLU A 646 8.51 22.92 -14.54
N LEU A 647 7.56 23.74 -14.08
CA LEU A 647 6.83 24.69 -14.93
C LEU A 647 7.76 25.70 -15.62
N LYS A 648 8.88 26.07 -14.98
CA LYS A 648 9.90 26.94 -15.58
C LYS A 648 10.79 26.22 -16.60
N ARG A 649 10.93 24.90 -16.49
CA ARG A 649 11.78 24.08 -17.38
C ARG A 649 11.04 23.64 -18.64
N ASN A 650 9.76 23.30 -18.51
CA ASN A 650 8.91 22.92 -19.62
C ASN A 650 7.84 24.00 -19.83
N VAL A 651 8.06 24.86 -20.82
CA VAL A 651 7.17 26.00 -21.10
C VAL A 651 5.77 25.58 -21.57
N ASN A 652 5.60 24.32 -21.98
CA ASN A 652 4.33 23.74 -22.40
C ASN A 652 3.61 22.99 -21.27
N LEU A 653 4.21 22.88 -20.09
CA LEU A 653 3.57 22.26 -18.91
C LEU A 653 2.59 23.24 -18.26
N THR A 654 1.34 22.82 -18.05
CA THR A 654 0.32 23.58 -17.34
C THR A 654 0.12 23.08 -15.91
N GLN A 655 -0.16 24.00 -14.99
CA GLN A 655 -0.49 23.68 -13.60
C GLN A 655 -1.88 23.01 -13.48
N ASN A 656 -2.06 22.18 -12.46
CA ASN A 656 -3.37 21.66 -12.07
C ASN A 656 -4.24 22.79 -11.45
N PRO A 657 -5.55 22.88 -11.77
CA PRO A 657 -6.38 23.98 -11.31
C PRO A 657 -6.41 24.15 -9.79
N GLY A 658 -6.26 25.41 -9.32
CA GLY A 658 -6.32 25.79 -7.90
C GLY A 658 -4.98 25.82 -7.16
N TRP A 659 -3.88 25.47 -7.84
CA TRP A 659 -2.54 25.43 -7.28
C TRP A 659 -1.65 26.61 -7.65
#